data_AF-A0A926DZA2-F1
#
_entry.id   AF-A0A926DZA2-F1
#
_cell.length_a   1.000
_cell.length_b   1.000
_cell.length_c   1.000
_cell.angle_alpha   90.00
_cell.angle_beta   90.00
_cell.angle_gamma   90.00
#
_symmetry.space_group_name_H-M   'P 1'
#
loop_
_entity.id
_entity.type
_entity.pdbx_description
1 polymer ?
#
loop_
_entity_poly.entity_id
_entity_poly.type
_entity_poly.pdbx_seq_one_letter_code
_entity_poly.pdbx_strand_id
1 'polypeptide(L)'
;MHGNAKKVMLSVFSVLVVLAMVSGATFAWFTDAGFADINFEAGVLDISVSDEMGGMSPLKFDNLRPLTLEQFQAELGPDLTNVNQDGFDPAPNYFCKVVITNEGTLPARLKLTAQSIAVPEGCEVLNMQTDGISVWQDGTVACHNELEDVLKIYVYEEDANGDWMFVEGVNLNAKNKEDGEASEFLPSEHLGAKEERAYVIAAHLPEDVGNTYQAKHFHGALFVSAAQADDGTGWPVLPDDGSELDPDQQQVSIPISFEDKDTGDEVGATTLAVSKSSFAEGVYNVTTEMVKAPKGYRFDPAEQNGDSTLTESTASKVTFTVVADEATSDEVEITVNFEAAGVNVGSTKVTVAKADFVENVYNVTTEMVSAPQNYHFDPTSQTQPSTLTGDSASAVTFTVAADAASTYEYTVEYKVDETVIKTDTGSGPAGEFTYTPDSVIAYNGKNYEPKAASYRFTISATEANEFVVPCEEVLVSGDGSSWEQAIVINTPEELNAVRNGLDKYYILNKDIDLSGYANWTPIGNTAWASGWFTGGLDGNGRTISNVTSTIASATSGTNYATYNGLFGCAYGAELKNITIINANINTNFNNTQAYTGILVGSSYNTTITNVHTNGSVTSKSSGTGGVVGSTWGSSTGSSNSGSISNCSSTAEISTSAGQVGGIVGNCNRPVSGCWFNGSVSNTYSGTAGGIVGQMSSSLSNCWSAGSVEGKQGQSNGVGGLVGHLNGGTLSNCFTVAKVNALNTFNTTAAANRTAQPAVGSATTAANWNSVYFQTGNFYVNNVLNTSWDNYSSGSYLFCFKKDTSEMRTATTFASWEAAVWKIEDGKLPELIANPTVG
;
A
#
# COMPACT_ATOMS: atom_id res chain seq x y z
N MET A 1 -6.06 -101.93 9.53
CA MET A 1 -5.41 -100.60 9.64
C MET A 1 -5.87 -99.75 8.46
N HIS A 2 -6.86 -98.87 8.63
CA HIS A 2 -7.22 -97.74 7.75
C HIS A 2 -8.44 -97.04 8.38
N GLY A 3 -8.21 -96.21 9.41
CA GLY A 3 -9.34 -95.58 10.12
C GLY A 3 -9.04 -94.47 11.13
N ASN A 4 -7.77 -94.12 11.38
CA ASN A 4 -7.42 -93.13 12.42
C ASN A 4 -6.75 -91.83 11.91
N ALA A 5 -6.66 -91.60 10.60
CA ALA A 5 -6.05 -90.36 10.07
C ALA A 5 -7.03 -89.17 9.96
N LYS A 6 -8.34 -89.42 9.83
CA LYS A 6 -9.34 -88.34 9.62
C LYS A 6 -9.88 -87.69 10.90
N LYS A 7 -9.72 -88.31 12.07
CA LYS A 7 -10.18 -87.73 13.35
C LYS A 7 -9.14 -86.85 14.05
N VAL A 8 -7.86 -87.02 13.73
CA VAL A 8 -6.77 -86.18 14.30
C VAL A 8 -6.66 -84.84 13.55
N MET A 9 -6.88 -84.82 12.23
CA MET A 9 -6.87 -83.58 11.44
C MET A 9 -7.99 -82.60 11.81
N LEU A 10 -9.18 -83.09 12.17
CA LEU A 10 -10.29 -82.22 12.58
C LEU A 10 -10.09 -81.60 13.97
N SER A 11 -9.38 -82.30 14.87
CA SER A 11 -9.08 -81.78 16.21
C SER A 11 -8.04 -80.67 16.18
N VAL A 12 -7.02 -80.79 15.33
CA VAL A 12 -5.98 -79.75 15.16
C VAL A 12 -6.56 -78.50 14.48
N PHE A 13 -7.48 -78.65 13.53
CA PHE A 13 -8.15 -77.52 12.89
C PHE A 13 -9.12 -76.80 13.85
N SER A 14 -9.83 -77.55 14.70
CA SER A 14 -10.71 -76.95 15.73
C SER A 14 -9.91 -76.22 16.82
N VAL A 15 -8.76 -76.73 17.24
CA VAL A 15 -7.90 -76.04 18.21
C VAL A 15 -7.26 -74.79 17.62
N LEU A 16 -6.90 -74.78 16.33
CA LEU A 16 -6.40 -73.59 15.63
C LEU A 16 -7.48 -72.52 15.42
N VAL A 17 -8.73 -72.93 15.14
CA VAL A 17 -9.87 -71.99 15.01
C VAL A 17 -10.26 -71.43 16.39
N VAL A 18 -10.17 -72.23 17.45
CA VAL A 18 -10.40 -71.74 18.83
C VAL A 18 -9.25 -70.85 19.32
N LEU A 19 -7.99 -71.12 18.97
CA LEU A 19 -6.88 -70.21 19.27
C LEU A 19 -6.98 -68.89 18.48
N ALA A 20 -7.50 -68.91 17.25
CA ALA A 20 -7.78 -67.72 16.45
C ALA A 20 -9.00 -66.92 16.98
N MET A 21 -9.98 -67.58 17.60
CA MET A 21 -11.13 -66.90 18.22
C MET A 21 -10.83 -66.38 19.63
N VAL A 22 -9.97 -67.06 20.41
CA VAL A 22 -9.55 -66.61 21.75
C VAL A 22 -8.49 -65.49 21.68
N SER A 23 -7.79 -65.35 20.55
CA SER A 23 -7.02 -64.12 20.25
C SER A 23 -7.88 -62.99 19.67
N GLY A 24 -9.16 -63.24 19.37
CA GLY A 24 -10.06 -62.30 18.70
C GLY A 24 -11.14 -61.66 19.58
N ALA A 25 -11.29 -62.04 20.85
CA ALA A 25 -12.31 -61.44 21.71
C ALA A 25 -11.92 -61.43 23.19
N THR A 26 -11.30 -60.32 23.63
CA THR A 26 -11.78 -59.46 24.73
C THR A 26 -10.78 -58.33 24.94
N PHE A 27 -11.02 -57.19 24.32
CA PHE A 27 -11.25 -55.94 25.04
C PHE A 27 -12.04 -55.03 24.09
N ALA A 28 -13.35 -54.98 24.32
CA ALA A 28 -14.19 -53.94 23.76
C ALA A 28 -13.91 -52.65 24.53
N TRP A 29 -13.37 -51.66 23.82
CA TRP A 29 -13.73 -50.26 24.06
C TRP A 29 -14.25 -49.74 22.72
N PHE A 30 -15.47 -49.21 22.73
CA PHE A 30 -16.11 -48.63 21.56
C PHE A 30 -15.21 -47.57 20.93
N THR A 31 -14.96 -47.66 19.62
CA THR A 31 -14.76 -46.48 18.77
C THR A 31 -15.30 -46.81 17.38
N ASP A 32 -16.43 -46.18 17.06
CA ASP A 32 -16.90 -45.96 15.69
C ASP A 32 -15.84 -45.10 15.00
N ALA A 33 -15.10 -45.66 14.04
CA ALA A 33 -14.10 -44.91 13.28
C ALA A 33 -14.77 -44.32 12.05
N GLY A 34 -15.49 -43.21 12.23
CA GLY A 34 -15.64 -42.23 11.17
C GLY A 34 -14.26 -41.65 10.87
N PHE A 35 -13.87 -41.57 9.60
CA PHE A 35 -12.83 -40.63 9.22
C PHE A 35 -13.42 -39.24 9.48
N ALA A 36 -13.07 -38.63 10.61
CA ALA A 36 -13.14 -37.20 10.71
C ALA A 36 -12.05 -36.66 9.79
N ASP A 37 -12.38 -35.69 8.92
CA ASP A 37 -11.34 -34.87 8.30
C ASP A 37 -10.48 -34.32 9.44
N ILE A 38 -9.23 -34.77 9.52
CA ILE A 38 -8.27 -34.18 10.44
C ILE A 38 -7.57 -33.08 9.64
N ASN A 39 -8.21 -31.92 9.58
CA ASN A 39 -7.57 -30.72 9.07
C ASN A 39 -6.63 -30.22 10.17
N PHE A 40 -5.33 -30.37 9.95
CA PHE A 40 -4.32 -29.66 10.74
C PHE A 40 -4.04 -28.36 10.01
N GLU A 41 -4.51 -27.26 10.58
CA GLU A 41 -4.13 -25.93 10.12
C GLU A 41 -3.05 -25.42 11.09
N ALA A 42 -1.85 -25.16 10.56
CA ALA A 42 -0.83 -24.45 11.33
C ALA A 42 -1.31 -23.02 11.52
N GLY A 43 -1.17 -22.48 12.73
CA GLY A 43 -1.47 -21.07 12.93
C GLY A 43 -0.55 -20.19 12.09
N VAL A 44 -1.10 -19.13 11.50
CA VAL A 44 -0.34 -18.17 10.71
C VAL A 44 0.22 -17.14 11.69
N LEU A 45 1.52 -16.87 11.63
CA LEU A 45 2.12 -15.69 12.25
C LEU A 45 2.13 -14.61 11.16
N ASP A 46 1.28 -13.61 11.31
CA ASP A 46 1.15 -12.50 10.37
C ASP A 46 1.19 -11.21 11.17
N ILE A 47 2.27 -10.45 11.01
CA ILE A 47 2.48 -9.20 11.71
C ILE A 47 2.53 -8.10 10.67
N SER A 48 1.57 -7.19 10.73
CA SER A 48 1.58 -5.96 9.96
C SER A 48 2.00 -4.79 10.86
N VAL A 49 2.68 -3.83 10.26
CA VAL A 49 3.09 -2.58 10.89
C VAL A 49 2.46 -1.45 10.09
N SER A 50 1.71 -0.59 10.76
CA SER A 50 1.06 0.56 10.12
C SER A 50 1.25 1.84 10.92
N ASP A 51 1.12 2.97 10.24
CA ASP A 51 0.94 4.27 10.87
C ASP A 51 -0.52 4.47 11.35
N GLU A 52 -0.83 5.66 11.90
CA GLU A 52 -2.17 6.03 12.36
C GLU A 52 -3.25 6.05 11.25
N MET A 53 -2.84 6.00 9.98
CA MET A 53 -3.73 6.05 8.81
C MET A 53 -3.88 4.70 8.12
N GLY A 54 -3.32 3.61 8.67
CA GLY A 54 -3.43 2.26 8.12
C GLY A 54 -2.55 2.01 6.90
N GLY A 55 -1.59 2.89 6.60
CA GLY A 55 -0.59 2.73 5.55
C GLY A 55 0.83 2.55 6.11
N MET A 56 1.80 2.18 5.26
CA MET A 56 3.23 2.32 5.59
C MET A 56 3.73 3.67 5.05
N SER A 57 3.35 4.78 5.67
CA SER A 57 4.06 6.05 5.41
C SER A 57 5.44 6.02 6.06
N PRO A 58 6.49 6.63 5.45
CA PRO A 58 7.79 6.74 6.09
C PRO A 58 7.68 7.46 7.44
N LEU A 59 8.32 6.91 8.49
CA LEU A 59 8.43 7.62 9.77
C LEU A 59 9.24 8.90 9.56
N LYS A 60 8.60 10.06 9.74
CA LYS A 60 9.21 11.36 9.43
C LYS A 60 9.41 12.17 10.70
N PHE A 61 10.67 12.41 11.05
CA PHE A 61 11.07 13.25 12.16
C PHE A 61 11.66 14.54 11.59
N ASP A 62 11.00 15.67 11.87
CA ASP A 62 11.33 16.98 11.28
C ASP A 62 11.78 17.97 12.35
N ASN A 63 12.73 18.83 12.01
CA ASN A 63 13.20 19.94 12.85
C ASN A 63 13.66 19.52 14.25
N LEU A 64 14.38 18.39 14.35
CA LEU A 64 15.05 17.94 15.57
C LEU A 64 15.97 19.02 16.12
N ARG A 65 15.87 19.31 17.42
CA ARG A 65 16.75 20.27 18.09
C ARG A 65 17.52 19.60 19.24
N PRO A 66 18.77 20.02 19.48
CA PRO A 66 19.52 19.58 20.65
C PRO A 66 18.75 19.90 21.95
N LEU A 67 18.45 18.87 22.75
CA LEU A 67 17.72 18.99 24.02
C LEU A 67 18.35 18.13 25.11
N THR A 68 18.22 18.53 26.37
CA THR A 68 18.43 17.58 27.48
C THR A 68 17.38 16.47 27.40
N LEU A 69 17.66 15.29 27.95
CA LEU A 69 16.68 14.20 28.01
C LEU A 69 15.38 14.62 28.74
N GLU A 70 15.50 15.38 29.82
CA GLU A 70 14.35 15.90 30.59
C GLU A 70 13.50 16.87 29.76
N GLN A 71 14.12 17.77 29.01
CA GLN A 71 13.42 18.69 28.11
C GLN A 71 12.76 17.95 26.95
N PHE A 72 13.44 16.96 26.38
CA PHE A 72 12.91 16.12 25.31
C PHE A 72 11.65 15.37 25.76
N GLN A 73 11.70 14.72 26.93
CA GLN A 73 10.54 14.00 27.48
C GLN A 73 9.37 14.95 27.78
N ALA A 74 9.64 16.18 28.22
CA ALA A 74 8.62 17.20 28.46
C ALA A 74 7.95 17.75 27.19
N GLU A 75 8.52 17.50 26.00
CA GLU A 75 7.92 17.90 24.73
C GLU A 75 6.81 16.96 24.26
N LEU A 76 6.63 15.79 24.87
CA LEU A 76 5.57 14.85 24.52
C LEU A 76 4.20 15.38 25.00
N GLY A 77 3.45 15.98 24.08
CA GLY A 77 2.09 16.44 24.32
C GLY A 77 1.05 15.32 24.33
N PRO A 78 -0.19 15.61 24.79
CA PRO A 78 -1.27 14.63 24.93
C PRO A 78 -1.73 14.02 23.59
N ASP A 79 -1.50 14.71 22.47
CA ASP A 79 -1.86 14.24 21.11
C ASP A 79 -0.63 13.86 20.27
N LEU A 80 0.48 13.45 20.91
CA LEU A 80 1.78 13.16 20.25
C LEU A 80 2.40 14.35 19.49
N THR A 81 1.90 15.55 19.74
CA THR A 81 2.45 16.79 19.19
C THR A 81 3.45 17.41 20.14
N ASN A 82 4.48 18.04 19.58
CA ASN A 82 5.45 18.81 20.35
C ASN A 82 4.77 19.98 21.07
N VAL A 83 5.06 20.15 22.36
CA VAL A 83 4.51 21.23 23.19
C VAL A 83 5.00 22.61 22.70
N ASN A 84 6.24 22.70 22.21
CA ASN A 84 6.80 23.94 21.68
C ASN A 84 6.85 23.95 20.15
N GLN A 85 5.98 24.76 19.53
CA GLN A 85 5.85 24.90 18.08
C GLN A 85 6.16 26.33 17.58
N ASP A 86 6.50 27.26 18.48
CA ASP A 86 6.61 28.68 18.15
C ASP A 86 7.87 28.99 17.32
N GLY A 87 7.68 29.52 16.11
CA GLY A 87 8.76 30.00 15.24
C GLY A 87 9.38 28.94 14.31
N PHE A 88 8.76 27.77 14.18
CA PHE A 88 9.22 26.66 13.34
C PHE A 88 8.25 26.40 12.18
N ASP A 89 8.77 26.19 10.98
CA ASP A 89 7.99 25.80 9.79
C ASP A 89 8.80 24.78 8.95
N PRO A 90 8.39 23.50 8.88
CA PRO A 90 7.24 22.90 9.59
C PRO A 90 7.44 22.85 11.11
N ALA A 91 6.38 22.57 11.88
CA ALA A 91 6.53 22.36 13.33
C ALA A 91 7.48 21.17 13.62
N PRO A 92 8.24 21.17 14.73
CA PRO A 92 9.07 20.03 15.10
C PRO A 92 8.22 18.79 15.29
N ASN A 93 8.74 17.63 14.86
CA ASN A 93 8.11 16.34 15.05
C ASN A 93 9.11 15.33 15.61
N TYR A 94 9.07 15.11 16.93
CA TYR A 94 10.00 14.19 17.62
C TYR A 94 9.43 12.80 17.84
N PHE A 95 8.11 12.63 17.71
CA PHE A 95 7.38 11.45 18.16
C PHE A 95 6.50 10.91 17.02
N CYS A 96 6.65 9.63 16.69
CA CYS A 96 5.81 8.99 15.69
C CYS A 96 5.17 7.73 16.28
N LYS A 97 3.85 7.62 16.18
CA LYS A 97 3.11 6.42 16.59
C LYS A 97 3.27 5.32 15.55
N VAL A 98 3.51 4.11 16.02
CA VAL A 98 3.55 2.88 15.22
C VAL A 98 2.58 1.89 15.83
N VAL A 99 1.67 1.36 15.00
CA VAL A 99 0.73 0.32 15.41
C VAL A 99 1.19 -1.01 14.84
N ILE A 100 1.37 -1.99 15.70
CA ILE A 100 1.76 -3.36 15.34
C ILE A 100 0.54 -4.26 15.54
N THR A 101 0.11 -4.91 14.47
CA THR A 101 -1.08 -5.76 14.47
C THR A 101 -0.68 -7.21 14.22
N ASN A 102 -1.15 -8.12 15.07
CA ASN A 102 -1.03 -9.55 14.85
C ASN A 102 -2.26 -10.06 14.10
N GLU A 103 -2.21 -9.99 12.77
CA GLU A 103 -3.22 -10.56 11.88
C GLU A 103 -3.18 -12.11 11.86
N GLY A 104 -2.21 -12.70 12.54
CA GLY A 104 -2.08 -14.14 12.72
C GLY A 104 -3.14 -14.76 13.62
N THR A 105 -3.00 -16.07 13.84
CA THR A 105 -3.88 -16.87 14.70
C THR A 105 -3.19 -17.37 15.97
N LEU A 106 -1.94 -16.95 16.23
CA LEU A 106 -1.15 -17.34 17.40
C LEU A 106 -0.54 -16.12 18.11
N PRO A 107 -0.38 -16.13 19.44
CA PRO A 107 0.34 -15.09 20.16
C PRO A 107 1.81 -14.98 19.72
N ALA A 108 2.28 -13.75 19.60
CA ALA A 108 3.62 -13.42 19.15
C ALA A 108 4.41 -12.68 20.24
N ARG A 109 5.70 -13.00 20.38
CA ARG A 109 6.66 -12.09 21.02
C ARG A 109 7.18 -11.13 19.96
N LEU A 110 7.27 -9.86 20.29
CA LEU A 110 7.79 -8.83 19.39
C LEU A 110 9.24 -8.47 19.76
N LYS A 111 10.01 -8.09 18.75
CA LYS A 111 11.32 -7.44 18.90
C LYS A 111 11.38 -6.26 17.94
N LEU A 112 11.61 -5.07 18.48
CA LEU A 112 11.80 -3.85 17.70
C LEU A 112 13.29 -3.50 17.64
N THR A 113 13.77 -3.21 16.44
CA THR A 113 15.16 -2.78 16.18
C THR A 113 15.17 -1.67 15.13
N ALA A 114 16.14 -0.77 15.15
CA ALA A 114 16.37 0.19 14.08
C ALA A 114 17.74 -0.08 13.44
N GLN A 115 17.85 0.11 12.12
CA GLN A 115 19.13 0.07 11.42
C GLN A 115 19.26 1.28 10.50
N SER A 116 20.47 1.79 10.36
CA SER A 116 20.80 2.73 9.30
C SER A 116 20.69 2.03 7.94
N ILE A 117 20.29 2.79 6.93
CA ILE A 117 20.22 2.31 5.54
C ILE A 117 21.10 3.18 4.65
N ALA A 118 21.39 2.70 3.45
CA ALA A 118 22.14 3.47 2.46
C ALA A 118 21.46 4.83 2.18
N VAL A 119 22.28 5.87 2.07
CA VAL A 119 21.82 7.21 1.70
C VAL A 119 21.18 7.14 0.32
N PRO A 120 19.92 7.61 0.15
CA PRO A 120 19.27 7.64 -1.16
C PRO A 120 20.06 8.44 -2.20
N GLU A 121 20.08 7.98 -3.44
CA GLU A 121 20.77 8.65 -4.55
C GLU A 121 20.24 10.09 -4.74
N GLY A 122 21.16 11.07 -4.78
CA GLY A 122 20.81 12.49 -4.89
C GLY A 122 20.40 13.16 -3.58
N CYS A 123 20.57 12.51 -2.42
CA CYS A 123 20.36 13.16 -1.14
C CYS A 123 21.48 14.16 -0.84
N GLU A 124 21.12 15.44 -0.72
CA GLU A 124 22.04 16.52 -0.34
C GLU A 124 21.54 17.22 0.92
N VAL A 125 22.48 17.58 1.78
CA VAL A 125 22.25 18.35 3.01
C VAL A 125 22.85 19.74 2.87
N LEU A 126 22.34 20.70 3.65
CA LEU A 126 22.94 22.03 3.70
C LEU A 126 24.35 21.93 4.25
N ASN A 127 25.31 22.54 3.55
CA ASN A 127 26.70 22.55 3.99
C ASN A 127 26.90 23.64 5.04
N MET A 128 26.79 23.26 6.30
CA MET A 128 26.96 24.16 7.44
C MET A 128 28.44 24.34 7.75
N GLN A 129 28.99 25.52 7.48
CA GLN A 129 30.35 25.92 7.82
C GLN A 129 30.38 26.67 9.15
N THR A 130 31.48 26.49 9.90
CA THR A 130 31.70 27.19 11.17
C THR A 130 33.17 27.54 11.36
N ASP A 131 33.43 28.73 11.91
CA ASP A 131 34.74 29.20 12.37
C ASP A 131 34.91 29.06 13.89
N GLY A 132 33.96 28.42 14.58
CA GLY A 132 33.92 28.28 16.04
C GLY A 132 33.22 29.43 16.77
N ILE A 133 32.73 30.46 16.06
CA ILE A 133 31.95 31.57 16.65
C ILE A 133 30.60 31.75 15.92
N SER A 134 30.57 31.58 14.60
CA SER A 134 29.35 31.68 13.78
C SER A 134 29.12 30.40 12.96
N VAL A 135 27.88 30.18 12.53
CA VAL A 135 27.49 29.07 11.64
C VAL A 135 26.77 29.66 10.44
N TRP A 136 27.16 29.29 9.22
CA TRP A 136 26.55 29.76 7.98
C TRP A 136 26.49 28.64 6.94
N GLN A 137 25.62 28.81 5.94
CA GLN A 137 25.42 27.83 4.88
C GLN A 137 26.29 28.15 3.66
N ASP A 138 26.95 27.15 3.09
CA ASP A 138 27.77 27.24 1.88
C ASP A 138 27.37 26.19 0.85
N GLY A 139 26.21 26.41 0.22
CA GLY A 139 25.62 25.48 -0.74
C GLY A 139 25.10 24.20 -0.09
N THR A 140 25.14 23.11 -0.85
CA THR A 140 24.74 21.78 -0.43
C THR A 140 25.91 20.82 -0.63
N VAL A 141 26.00 19.82 0.24
CA VAL A 141 26.95 18.70 0.13
C VAL A 141 26.18 17.40 0.13
N ALA A 142 26.77 16.35 -0.43
CA ALA A 142 26.18 15.03 -0.38
C ALA A 142 25.88 14.63 1.08
N CYS A 143 24.72 14.04 1.30
CA CYS A 143 24.35 13.48 2.59
C CYS A 143 25.23 12.25 2.88
N HIS A 144 25.69 12.13 4.12
CA HIS A 144 26.52 11.03 4.58
C HIS A 144 25.98 10.39 5.86
N ASN A 145 24.67 10.48 6.09
CA ASN A 145 23.99 9.92 7.26
C ASN A 145 24.58 10.43 8.60
N GLU A 146 24.99 11.70 8.66
CA GLU A 146 25.87 12.21 9.72
C GLU A 146 25.22 12.31 11.11
N LEU A 147 23.90 12.11 11.21
CA LEU A 147 23.22 11.97 12.50
C LEU A 147 23.40 10.58 13.13
N GLU A 148 23.88 9.57 12.39
CA GLU A 148 24.00 8.18 12.87
C GLU A 148 24.87 8.05 14.13
N ASP A 149 25.90 8.88 14.27
CA ASP A 149 26.83 8.85 15.40
C ASP A 149 26.31 9.57 16.65
N VAL A 150 25.26 10.39 16.52
CA VAL A 150 24.81 11.31 17.59
C VAL A 150 23.32 11.17 17.95
N LEU A 151 22.49 10.60 17.07
CA LEU A 151 21.05 10.44 17.29
C LEU A 151 20.76 9.32 18.30
N LYS A 152 19.82 9.55 19.20
CA LYS A 152 19.24 8.52 20.08
C LYS A 152 17.83 8.18 19.60
N ILE A 153 17.49 6.89 19.55
CA ILE A 153 16.15 6.42 19.11
C ILE A 153 15.48 5.69 20.27
N TYR A 154 14.51 6.34 20.89
CA TYR A 154 13.81 5.84 22.08
C TYR A 154 12.44 5.23 21.76
N VAL A 155 11.91 4.47 22.71
CA VAL A 155 10.60 3.82 22.64
C VAL A 155 9.74 4.23 23.83
N TYR A 156 8.46 4.49 23.61
CA TYR A 156 7.45 4.61 24.66
C TYR A 156 6.38 3.51 24.52
N GLU A 157 5.93 3.00 25.65
CA GLU A 157 4.80 2.07 25.76
C GLU A 157 3.61 2.75 26.44
N GLU A 158 2.39 2.39 26.05
CA GLU A 158 1.17 2.87 26.68
C GLU A 158 0.92 2.11 28.00
N ASP A 159 0.63 2.83 29.09
CA ASP A 159 0.27 2.24 30.36
C ASP A 159 -1.23 1.88 30.45
N ALA A 160 -1.66 1.31 31.58
CA ALA A 160 -3.06 0.91 31.78
C ALA A 160 -4.07 2.08 31.81
N ASN A 161 -3.60 3.33 31.89
CA ASN A 161 -4.41 4.54 31.90
C ASN A 161 -4.44 5.24 30.52
N GLY A 162 -3.67 4.74 29.55
CA GLY A 162 -3.51 5.34 28.22
C GLY A 162 -2.39 6.39 28.15
N ASP A 163 -1.51 6.45 29.15
CA ASP A 163 -0.39 7.39 29.20
C ASP A 163 0.88 6.78 28.58
N TRP A 164 1.63 7.57 27.81
CA TRP A 164 2.88 7.13 27.18
C TRP A 164 4.05 7.14 28.16
N MET A 165 4.61 5.97 28.44
CA MET A 165 5.69 5.74 29.38
C MET A 165 7.02 5.51 28.65
N PHE A 166 8.04 6.29 29.00
CA PHE A 166 9.39 6.13 28.47
C PHE A 166 10.00 4.79 28.88
N VAL A 167 10.54 4.03 27.93
CA VAL A 167 11.23 2.76 28.21
C VAL A 167 12.71 3.05 28.54
N GLU A 168 13.05 2.96 29.82
CA GLU A 168 14.43 3.19 30.28
C GLU A 168 15.42 2.13 29.74
N GLY A 169 16.63 2.57 29.41
CA GLY A 169 17.74 1.68 29.02
C GLY A 169 17.63 1.09 27.62
N VAL A 170 16.77 1.63 26.75
CA VAL A 170 16.62 1.19 25.36
C VAL A 170 16.96 2.34 24.43
N ASN A 171 17.87 2.12 23.48
CA ASN A 171 18.21 3.06 22.42
C ASN A 171 18.44 2.27 21.13
N LEU A 172 17.46 2.30 20.22
CA LEU A 172 17.45 1.48 19.01
C LEU A 172 18.55 1.85 18.01
N ASN A 173 19.24 2.99 18.15
CA ASN A 173 20.42 3.30 17.35
C ASN A 173 21.65 2.56 17.89
N ALA A 174 21.97 1.41 17.27
CA ALA A 174 23.08 0.57 17.70
C ALA A 174 24.46 1.26 17.63
N LYS A 175 24.64 2.25 16.75
CA LYS A 175 25.93 2.93 16.56
C LYS A 175 26.24 3.92 17.69
N ASN A 176 25.21 4.52 18.28
CA ASN A 176 25.31 5.49 19.36
C ASN A 176 24.75 4.95 20.70
N LYS A 177 24.96 3.65 20.96
CA LYS A 177 24.51 3.02 22.20
C LYS A 177 25.51 3.26 23.34
N GLU A 178 25.00 3.63 24.51
CA GLU A 178 25.80 3.76 25.74
C GLU A 178 25.88 2.46 26.56
N ASP A 179 26.85 2.41 27.46
CA ASP A 179 27.03 1.29 28.40
C ASP A 179 25.80 1.13 29.30
N GLY A 180 25.10 0.00 29.15
CA GLY A 180 23.86 -0.31 29.88
C GLY A 180 22.59 -0.15 29.07
N GLU A 181 22.65 0.44 27.87
CA GLU A 181 21.52 0.49 26.94
C GLU A 181 21.39 -0.80 26.12
N ALA A 182 20.19 -1.11 25.63
CA ALA A 182 19.92 -2.14 24.63
C ALA A 182 19.53 -1.50 23.28
N SER A 183 20.10 -2.01 22.18
CA SER A 183 19.77 -1.57 20.82
C SER A 183 18.58 -2.32 20.21
N GLU A 184 17.89 -3.08 21.05
CA GLU A 184 16.69 -3.82 20.72
C GLU A 184 15.70 -3.64 21.86
N PHE A 185 14.42 -3.54 21.50
CA PHE A 185 13.34 -3.48 22.46
C PHE A 185 12.52 -4.77 22.42
N LEU A 186 12.35 -5.38 23.59
CA LEU A 186 11.58 -6.59 23.79
C LEU A 186 10.42 -6.29 24.73
N PRO A 187 9.19 -6.08 24.20
CA PRO A 187 8.01 -5.91 25.02
C PRO A 187 7.85 -7.06 26.00
N SER A 188 7.52 -6.73 27.25
CA SER A 188 7.43 -7.72 28.33
C SER A 188 6.23 -8.67 28.18
N GLU A 189 5.19 -8.23 27.47
CA GLU A 189 4.00 -9.01 27.18
C GLU A 189 3.95 -9.47 25.73
N HIS A 190 3.28 -10.60 25.51
CA HIS A 190 3.00 -11.12 24.17
C HIS A 190 1.87 -10.32 23.51
N LEU A 191 1.94 -10.15 22.20
CA LEU A 191 0.83 -9.66 21.40
C LEU A 191 -0.09 -10.84 21.05
N GLY A 192 -1.33 -10.83 21.53
CA GLY A 192 -2.31 -11.88 21.27
C GLY A 192 -2.70 -11.99 19.80
N ALA A 193 -3.36 -13.10 19.45
CA ALA A 193 -3.86 -13.27 18.09
C ALA A 193 -4.99 -12.26 17.80
N LYS A 194 -4.94 -11.60 16.64
CA LYS A 194 -5.88 -10.53 16.24
C LYS A 194 -5.86 -9.31 17.15
N GLU A 195 -4.81 -9.14 17.95
CA GLU A 195 -4.60 -7.95 18.77
C GLU A 195 -3.69 -6.94 18.07
N GLU A 196 -3.88 -5.67 18.41
CA GLU A 196 -3.03 -4.56 18.02
C GLU A 196 -2.38 -3.95 19.26
N ARG A 197 -1.19 -3.39 19.10
CA ARG A 197 -0.50 -2.64 20.15
C ARG A 197 0.27 -1.48 19.55
N ALA A 198 0.16 -0.33 20.18
CA ALA A 198 0.82 0.89 19.74
C ALA A 198 2.09 1.16 20.55
N TYR A 199 3.07 1.73 19.86
CA TYR A 199 4.31 2.24 20.44
C TYR A 199 4.59 3.62 19.87
N VAL A 200 5.33 4.45 20.60
CA VAL A 200 5.87 5.71 20.04
C VAL A 200 7.36 5.56 19.86
N ILE A 201 7.82 5.80 18.63
CA ILE A 201 9.24 5.91 18.31
C ILE A 201 9.63 7.37 18.40
N ALA A 202 10.68 7.66 19.15
CA ALA A 202 11.08 9.02 19.46
C ALA A 202 12.54 9.28 19.07
N ALA A 203 12.78 10.33 18.28
CA ALA A 203 14.12 10.69 17.80
C ALA A 203 14.68 11.85 18.63
N HIS A 204 15.66 11.57 19.48
CA HIS A 204 16.29 12.55 20.37
C HIS A 204 17.68 12.94 19.88
N LEU A 205 17.89 14.24 19.72
CA LEU A 205 19.20 14.83 19.45
C LEU A 205 19.76 15.41 20.77
N PRO A 206 20.85 14.86 21.33
CA PRO A 206 21.40 15.32 22.60
C PRO A 206 21.87 16.78 22.57
N GLU A 207 21.85 17.48 23.71
CA GLU A 207 22.19 18.91 23.80
C GLU A 207 23.65 19.25 23.47
N ASP A 208 24.56 18.28 23.59
CA ASP A 208 26.01 18.45 23.47
C ASP A 208 26.53 18.39 22.03
N VAL A 209 25.68 18.04 21.06
CA VAL A 209 26.06 17.94 19.63
C VAL A 209 26.31 19.30 18.98
N GLY A 210 25.81 20.41 19.57
CA GLY A 210 25.99 21.76 19.05
C GLY A 210 25.19 22.07 17.77
N ASN A 211 25.21 23.33 17.32
CA ASN A 211 24.36 23.81 16.21
C ASN A 211 24.80 23.32 14.82
N THR A 212 25.96 22.67 14.69
CA THR A 212 26.51 22.19 13.40
C THR A 212 25.79 20.95 12.85
N TYR A 213 24.96 20.30 13.67
CA TYR A 213 24.11 19.18 13.23
C TYR A 213 22.73 19.64 12.73
N GLN A 214 22.46 20.95 12.74
CA GLN A 214 21.31 21.53 12.05
C GLN A 214 21.46 21.23 10.55
N ALA A 215 20.41 20.70 9.93
CA ALA A 215 20.37 20.23 8.53
C ALA A 215 21.11 18.92 8.19
N LYS A 216 21.61 18.16 9.18
CA LYS A 216 22.10 16.78 8.95
C LYS A 216 20.96 15.78 8.92
N HIS A 217 21.13 14.66 8.20
CA HIS A 217 20.10 13.63 8.06
C HIS A 217 20.49 12.32 8.75
N PHE A 218 19.47 11.59 9.18
CA PHE A 218 19.53 10.17 9.52
C PHE A 218 18.60 9.39 8.58
N HIS A 219 19.14 8.42 7.85
CA HIS A 219 18.37 7.47 7.05
C HIS A 219 18.41 6.12 7.75
N GLY A 220 17.23 5.67 8.20
CA GLY A 220 17.11 4.38 8.87
C GLY A 220 15.74 3.73 8.67
N ALA A 221 15.68 2.43 8.96
CA ALA A 221 14.48 1.61 8.90
C ALA A 221 14.20 1.01 10.28
N LEU A 222 12.92 1.02 10.67
CA LEU A 222 12.41 0.30 11.84
C LEU A 222 12.03 -1.11 11.42
N PHE A 223 12.59 -2.11 12.09
CA PHE A 223 12.27 -3.52 11.89
C PHE A 223 11.49 -4.07 13.06
N VAL A 224 10.37 -4.73 12.76
CA VAL A 224 9.58 -5.50 13.71
C VAL A 224 9.76 -6.97 13.39
N SER A 225 10.41 -7.69 14.29
CA SER A 225 10.52 -9.15 14.23
C SER A 225 9.52 -9.78 15.19
N ALA A 226 8.96 -10.92 14.80
CA ALA A 226 8.08 -11.69 15.67
C ALA A 226 8.47 -13.16 15.71
N ALA A 227 8.32 -13.75 16.90
CA ALA A 227 8.53 -15.16 17.15
C ALA A 227 7.33 -15.73 17.92
N GLN A 228 7.08 -17.03 17.80
CA GLN A 228 5.99 -17.66 18.54
C GLN A 228 6.31 -17.68 20.04
N ALA A 229 5.30 -17.43 20.88
CA ALA A 229 5.49 -17.29 22.33
C ALA A 229 6.14 -18.51 23.03
N ASP A 230 6.06 -19.70 22.43
CA ASP A 230 6.41 -21.02 22.99
C ASP A 230 7.72 -21.64 22.45
N ASP A 231 8.44 -20.99 21.51
CA ASP A 231 9.49 -21.70 20.77
C ASP A 231 10.82 -21.88 21.52
N GLY A 232 11.18 -21.07 22.52
CA GLY A 232 12.41 -21.23 23.31
C GLY A 232 13.71 -21.21 22.50
N THR A 233 13.61 -20.98 21.20
CA THR A 233 14.69 -20.82 20.22
C THR A 233 14.98 -19.33 20.10
N GLY A 234 16.25 -18.93 20.08
CA GLY A 234 16.64 -17.53 20.00
C GLY A 234 15.96 -16.78 18.84
N TRP A 235 15.82 -15.47 18.99
CA TRP A 235 15.16 -14.59 18.02
C TRP A 235 15.66 -14.80 16.59
N PRO A 236 14.79 -14.76 15.57
CA PRO A 236 15.22 -14.78 14.17
C PRO A 236 16.26 -13.68 13.92
N VAL A 237 17.36 -14.07 13.27
CA VAL A 237 18.41 -13.17 12.80
C VAL A 237 17.85 -12.42 11.60
N LEU A 238 18.05 -11.10 11.57
CA LEU A 238 17.65 -10.27 10.42
C LEU A 238 18.32 -10.80 9.15
N PRO A 239 17.69 -10.67 7.96
CA PRO A 239 18.38 -10.95 6.71
C PRO A 239 19.61 -10.05 6.64
N ASP A 240 20.79 -10.67 6.64
CA ASP A 240 22.04 -10.00 6.25
C ASP A 240 21.82 -9.53 4.82
N ASP A 241 21.79 -8.22 4.58
CA ASP A 241 21.31 -7.62 3.33
C ASP A 241 22.23 -7.88 2.13
N GLY A 242 23.22 -8.77 2.28
CA GLY A 242 24.11 -9.15 1.20
C GLY A 242 24.98 -7.99 0.73
N SER A 243 25.09 -6.91 1.50
CA SER A 243 26.14 -5.92 1.32
C SER A 243 27.47 -6.50 1.83
N GLU A 244 28.01 -7.48 1.09
CA GLU A 244 29.45 -7.39 0.86
C GLU A 244 29.66 -6.03 0.21
N LEU A 245 30.10 -5.07 1.03
CA LEU A 245 30.63 -3.79 0.59
C LEU A 245 31.44 -4.06 -0.68
N ASP A 246 31.12 -3.34 -1.75
CA ASP A 246 32.00 -3.24 -2.90
C ASP A 246 33.44 -3.13 -2.38
N PRO A 247 34.38 -4.01 -2.79
CA PRO A 247 35.76 -3.94 -2.33
C PRO A 247 36.38 -2.54 -2.46
N ASP A 248 35.81 -1.67 -3.31
CA ASP A 248 36.22 -0.28 -3.54
C ASP A 248 35.57 0.76 -2.60
N GLN A 249 34.62 0.37 -1.75
CA GLN A 249 33.95 1.19 -0.71
C GLN A 249 34.45 0.88 0.72
N GLN A 250 35.38 -0.07 0.91
CA GLN A 250 36.01 -0.30 2.21
C GLN A 250 36.77 0.94 2.69
N GLN A 251 36.45 1.45 3.88
CA GLN A 251 37.25 2.48 4.53
C GLN A 251 38.51 1.87 5.16
N VAL A 252 39.64 2.55 4.99
CA VAL A 252 40.92 2.21 5.60
C VAL A 252 41.32 3.33 6.55
N SER A 253 41.60 3.00 7.80
CA SER A 253 42.10 3.97 8.80
C SER A 253 43.62 4.11 8.67
N ILE A 254 44.07 5.32 8.34
CA ILE A 254 45.49 5.71 8.38
C ILE A 254 45.82 6.20 9.79
N PRO A 255 46.74 5.54 10.53
CA PRO A 255 47.20 6.04 11.82
C PRO A 255 48.09 7.26 11.63
N ILE A 256 47.86 8.33 12.39
CA ILE A 256 48.65 9.58 12.34
C ILE A 256 49.26 9.85 13.72
N SER A 257 50.56 10.14 13.78
CA SER A 257 51.18 10.70 14.99
C SER A 257 51.84 12.05 14.74
N PHE A 258 51.98 12.80 15.82
CA PHE A 258 52.63 14.10 15.84
C PHE A 258 53.84 14.03 16.77
N GLU A 259 55.03 14.32 16.24
CA GLU A 259 56.28 14.32 17.00
C GLU A 259 56.79 15.76 17.15
N ASP A 260 57.16 16.15 18.36
CA ASP A 260 57.79 17.45 18.60
C ASP A 260 59.16 17.50 17.91
N LYS A 261 59.39 18.56 17.12
CA LYS A 261 60.61 18.73 16.33
C LYS A 261 61.89 18.78 17.17
N ASP A 262 61.81 19.37 18.35
CA ASP A 262 62.96 19.66 19.19
C ASP A 262 63.25 18.52 20.17
N THR A 263 62.22 17.80 20.65
CA THR A 263 62.40 16.67 21.59
C THR A 263 62.34 15.29 20.93
N GLY A 264 61.65 15.16 19.80
CA GLY A 264 61.40 13.88 19.12
C GLY A 264 60.37 12.99 19.83
N ASP A 265 59.66 13.52 20.82
CA ASP A 265 58.63 12.79 21.55
C ASP A 265 57.27 12.87 20.83
N GLU A 266 56.48 11.80 20.87
CA GLU A 266 55.09 11.81 20.36
C GLU A 266 54.22 12.68 21.28
N VAL A 267 53.75 13.82 20.77
CA VAL A 267 52.93 14.80 21.49
C VAL A 267 51.43 14.67 21.22
N GLY A 268 51.05 13.77 20.30
CA GLY A 268 49.66 13.38 20.06
C GLY A 268 49.53 12.34 18.94
N ALA A 269 48.37 11.70 18.87
CA ALA A 269 48.01 10.77 17.79
C ALA A 269 46.52 10.88 17.44
N THR A 270 46.19 10.56 16.19
CA THR A 270 44.83 10.49 15.66
C THR A 270 44.74 9.46 14.53
N THR A 271 43.55 9.24 13.97
CA THR A 271 43.34 8.40 12.79
C THR A 271 42.59 9.17 11.71
N LEU A 272 42.97 8.96 10.46
CA LEU A 272 42.29 9.52 9.29
C LEU A 272 41.61 8.37 8.53
N ALA A 273 40.28 8.39 8.43
CA ALA A 273 39.53 7.41 7.64
C ALA A 273 39.45 7.85 6.19
N VAL A 274 39.86 6.99 5.26
CA VAL A 274 39.82 7.25 3.82
C VAL A 274 39.34 6.04 3.06
N SER A 275 38.63 6.26 1.96
CA SER A 275 38.17 5.17 1.10
C SER A 275 39.35 4.49 0.41
N LYS A 276 39.32 3.15 0.33
CA LYS A 276 40.36 2.34 -0.33
C LYS A 276 40.58 2.73 -1.79
N SER A 277 39.53 3.16 -2.49
CA SER A 277 39.60 3.67 -3.87
C SER A 277 40.33 5.01 -4.02
N SER A 278 40.62 5.71 -2.91
CA SER A 278 41.39 6.97 -2.93
C SER A 278 42.91 6.73 -3.03
N PHE A 279 43.40 5.51 -2.83
CA PHE A 279 44.82 5.17 -2.96
C PHE A 279 45.20 5.01 -4.43
N ALA A 280 45.91 5.99 -4.99
CA ALA A 280 46.46 5.90 -6.34
C ALA A 280 47.76 5.07 -6.32
N GLU A 281 47.82 3.99 -7.10
CA GLU A 281 48.94 3.03 -7.11
C GLU A 281 49.30 2.46 -5.72
N GLY A 282 48.33 2.41 -4.79
CA GLY A 282 48.54 1.92 -3.43
C GLY A 282 49.12 2.96 -2.46
N VAL A 283 49.21 4.23 -2.86
CA VAL A 283 49.70 5.34 -2.04
C VAL A 283 48.60 6.40 -1.87
N TYR A 284 48.47 6.94 -0.67
CA TYR A 284 47.63 8.09 -0.36
C TYR A 284 48.46 9.17 0.32
N ASN A 285 48.48 10.36 -0.25
CA ASN A 285 49.21 11.50 0.30
C ASN A 285 48.36 12.19 1.37
N VAL A 286 48.81 12.15 2.62
CA VAL A 286 48.17 12.82 3.74
C VAL A 286 48.82 14.19 3.92
N THR A 287 47.99 15.24 3.94
CA THR A 287 48.44 16.63 4.10
C THR A 287 48.02 17.21 5.45
N THR A 288 48.69 18.26 5.91
CA THR A 288 48.35 18.96 7.16
C THR A 288 46.97 19.66 7.14
N GLU A 289 46.30 19.73 5.99
CA GLU A 289 44.92 20.24 5.89
C GLU A 289 43.88 19.18 6.25
N MET A 290 44.24 17.90 6.16
CA MET A 290 43.36 16.77 6.43
C MET A 290 43.30 16.39 7.91
N VAL A 291 44.23 16.90 8.72
CA VAL A 291 44.37 16.59 10.15
C VAL A 291 44.77 17.83 10.95
N LYS A 292 44.22 17.99 12.15
CA LYS A 292 44.55 19.14 13.03
C LYS A 292 45.75 18.82 13.93
N ALA A 293 46.66 19.77 14.08
CA ALA A 293 47.79 19.65 15.00
C ALA A 293 47.29 19.58 16.48
N PRO A 294 48.00 18.86 17.37
CA PRO A 294 47.69 18.84 18.78
C PRO A 294 47.72 20.23 19.41
N LYS A 295 46.82 20.48 20.36
CA LYS A 295 46.68 21.77 21.04
C LYS A 295 48.02 22.23 21.64
N GLY A 296 48.45 23.44 21.29
CA GLY A 296 49.72 24.03 21.74
C GLY A 296 50.89 23.83 20.76
N TYR A 297 50.64 23.18 19.62
CA TYR A 297 51.62 22.93 18.58
C TYR A 297 51.06 23.32 17.20
N ARG A 298 51.96 23.68 16.29
CA ARG A 298 51.65 23.88 14.86
C ARG A 298 52.54 23.00 14.01
N PHE A 299 52.09 22.66 12.81
CA PHE A 299 52.90 21.87 11.87
C PHE A 299 54.19 22.60 11.50
N ASP A 300 55.29 21.84 11.40
CA ASP A 300 56.54 22.36 10.88
C ASP A 300 56.36 22.69 9.38
N PRO A 301 56.58 23.95 8.93
CA PRO A 301 56.41 24.32 7.53
C PRO A 301 57.30 23.54 6.57
N ALA A 302 58.37 22.90 7.06
CA ALA A 302 59.26 22.07 6.26
C ALA A 302 58.71 20.66 5.96
N GLU A 303 57.72 20.18 6.73
CA GLU A 303 57.23 18.79 6.67
C GLU A 303 55.69 18.74 6.70
N GLN A 304 55.06 19.18 5.60
CA GLN A 304 53.60 19.35 5.49
C GLN A 304 52.86 18.19 4.82
N ASN A 305 53.57 17.20 4.28
CA ASN A 305 52.99 16.09 3.53
C ASN A 305 53.69 14.78 3.91
N GLY A 306 52.91 13.71 4.02
CA GLY A 306 53.43 12.37 4.27
C GLY A 306 52.64 11.31 3.49
N ASP A 307 53.35 10.40 2.84
CA ASP A 307 52.74 9.34 2.06
C ASP A 307 52.38 8.14 2.95
N SER A 308 51.15 7.67 2.85
CA SER A 308 50.71 6.40 3.43
C SER A 308 50.57 5.34 2.33
N THR A 309 51.12 4.16 2.57
CA THR A 309 51.03 3.00 1.67
C THR A 309 50.01 2.00 2.19
N LEU A 310 49.14 1.52 1.30
CA LEU A 310 48.16 0.48 1.59
C LEU A 310 48.78 -0.91 1.41
N THR A 311 48.76 -1.73 2.47
CA THR A 311 49.25 -3.13 2.44
C THR A 311 48.18 -4.10 2.92
N GLU A 312 47.76 -5.04 2.07
CA GLU A 312 46.88 -6.21 2.34
C GLU A 312 45.57 -5.98 3.15
N SER A 313 45.22 -4.73 3.53
CA SER A 313 43.95 -4.20 4.09
C SER A 313 44.17 -3.03 5.08
N THR A 314 45.41 -2.72 5.46
CA THR A 314 45.75 -1.64 6.39
C THR A 314 46.72 -0.63 5.77
N ALA A 315 46.62 0.63 6.20
CA ALA A 315 47.49 1.70 5.74
C ALA A 315 48.65 1.94 6.73
N SER A 316 49.82 2.28 6.20
CA SER A 316 51.00 2.58 7.03
C SER A 316 50.83 3.89 7.80
N LYS A 317 51.35 3.93 9.04
CA LYS A 317 51.32 5.13 9.90
C LYS A 317 52.07 6.30 9.24
N VAL A 318 51.46 7.49 9.25
CA VAL A 318 52.10 8.76 8.84
C VAL A 318 52.45 9.56 10.08
N THR A 319 53.65 10.15 10.12
CA THR A 319 54.12 10.96 11.25
C THR A 319 54.38 12.37 10.77
N PHE A 320 53.79 13.36 11.42
CA PHE A 320 54.05 14.78 11.17
C PHE A 320 54.90 15.37 12.28
N THR A 321 55.87 16.20 11.90
CA THR A 321 56.65 16.98 12.87
C THR A 321 55.94 18.29 13.21
N VAL A 322 55.81 18.59 14.49
CA VAL A 322 55.15 19.79 15.01
C VAL A 322 56.09 20.59 15.89
N VAL A 323 55.89 21.91 15.95
CA VAL A 323 56.66 22.85 16.79
C VAL A 323 55.72 23.53 17.77
N ALA A 324 56.20 23.78 18.99
CA ALA A 324 55.42 24.48 20.02
C ALA A 324 55.03 25.89 19.54
N ASP A 325 53.78 26.26 19.76
CA ASP A 325 53.21 27.52 19.29
C ASP A 325 53.53 28.64 20.30
N GLU A 326 54.61 29.40 20.07
CA GLU A 326 54.95 30.56 20.89
C GLU A 326 54.06 31.76 20.50
N ALA A 327 53.20 32.21 21.42
CA ALA A 327 52.33 33.37 21.23
C ALA A 327 53.12 34.66 20.90
N THR A 328 52.90 35.26 19.72
CA THR A 328 53.49 36.54 19.29
C THR A 328 52.49 37.70 19.40
N SER A 329 52.87 38.79 20.07
CA SER A 329 52.03 39.95 20.43
C SER A 329 52.15 41.18 19.51
N ASP A 330 52.40 41.03 18.20
CA ASP A 330 52.77 42.16 17.31
C ASP A 330 51.80 42.48 16.15
N GLU A 331 50.60 41.89 16.11
CA GLU A 331 49.54 42.19 15.12
C GLU A 331 48.44 43.08 15.68
N VAL A 332 47.78 43.86 14.80
CA VAL A 332 46.64 44.74 15.12
C VAL A 332 45.51 44.53 14.11
N GLU A 333 44.27 44.43 14.61
CA GLU A 333 43.06 44.35 13.78
C GLU A 333 42.50 45.74 13.44
N ILE A 334 42.14 45.94 12.18
CA ILE A 334 41.39 47.11 11.68
C ILE A 334 39.97 46.65 11.34
N THR A 335 38.95 47.25 11.97
CA THR A 335 37.55 47.02 11.58
C THR A 335 37.20 47.81 10.32
N VAL A 336 36.62 47.15 9.33
CA VAL A 336 36.16 47.71 8.06
C VAL A 336 34.64 47.65 8.01
N ASN A 337 33.97 48.80 7.96
CA ASN A 337 32.53 48.91 7.82
C ASN A 337 32.14 49.15 6.35
N PHE A 338 30.99 48.64 5.93
CA PHE A 338 30.43 48.89 4.61
C PHE A 338 29.14 49.69 4.78
N GLU A 339 29.02 50.82 4.10
CA GLU A 339 27.82 51.67 4.15
C GLU A 339 27.16 51.79 2.78
N ALA A 340 25.86 51.51 2.72
CA ALA A 340 25.02 51.81 1.58
C ALA A 340 24.00 52.88 1.97
N ALA A 341 23.94 53.98 1.21
CA ALA A 341 23.02 55.10 1.47
C ALA A 341 23.05 55.65 2.92
N GLY A 342 24.21 55.62 3.57
CA GLY A 342 24.40 56.13 4.94
C GLY A 342 23.98 55.15 6.05
N VAL A 343 23.74 53.88 5.71
CA VAL A 343 23.45 52.81 6.67
C VAL A 343 24.53 51.74 6.58
N ASN A 344 25.05 51.30 7.72
CA ASN A 344 26.00 50.19 7.77
C ASN A 344 25.28 48.89 7.36
N VAL A 345 25.72 48.29 6.25
CA VAL A 345 25.18 47.06 5.65
C VAL A 345 26.05 45.84 5.94
N GLY A 346 27.09 45.98 6.75
CA GLY A 346 27.99 44.92 7.17
C GLY A 346 29.33 45.46 7.63
N SER A 347 30.09 44.63 8.33
CA SER A 347 31.49 44.92 8.66
C SER A 347 32.35 43.67 8.60
N THR A 348 33.65 43.85 8.43
CA THR A 348 34.69 42.81 8.46
C THR A 348 35.92 43.34 9.19
N LYS A 349 36.95 42.50 9.37
CA LYS A 349 38.23 42.91 9.97
C LYS A 349 39.39 42.56 9.05
N VAL A 350 40.43 43.39 9.10
CA VAL A 350 41.70 43.17 8.43
C VAL A 350 42.81 43.18 9.47
N THR A 351 43.58 42.10 9.57
CA THR A 351 44.73 42.00 10.47
C THR A 351 45.99 42.45 9.75
N VAL A 352 46.75 43.33 10.40
CA VAL A 352 48.00 43.88 9.86
C VAL A 352 49.08 43.90 10.93
N ALA A 353 50.34 43.75 10.54
CA ALA A 353 51.45 43.84 11.48
C ALA A 353 51.64 45.29 11.93
N LYS A 354 51.96 45.53 13.22
CA LYS A 354 52.26 46.90 13.71
C LYS A 354 53.37 47.59 12.92
N ALA A 355 54.29 46.82 12.36
CA ALA A 355 55.41 47.30 11.55
C ALA A 355 54.99 47.90 10.19
N ASP A 356 53.80 47.58 9.67
CA ASP A 356 53.33 48.03 8.35
C ASP A 356 52.67 49.42 8.39
N PHE A 357 52.45 49.99 9.58
CA PHE A 357 51.98 51.36 9.73
C PHE A 357 53.11 52.36 9.45
N VAL A 358 52.95 53.18 8.42
CA VAL A 358 53.87 54.28 8.10
C VAL A 358 53.31 55.56 8.71
N GLU A 359 54.08 56.22 9.58
CA GLU A 359 53.62 57.40 10.34
C GLU A 359 52.30 57.15 11.11
N ASN A 360 52.12 55.94 11.66
CA ASN A 360 50.90 55.47 12.32
C ASN A 360 49.68 55.37 11.39
N VAL A 361 49.84 55.34 10.07
CA VAL A 361 48.72 55.18 9.14
C VAL A 361 48.91 53.93 8.28
N TYR A 362 47.84 53.16 8.10
CA TYR A 362 47.76 52.03 7.18
C TYR A 362 46.57 52.22 6.23
N ASN A 363 46.78 52.06 4.94
CA ASN A 363 45.75 52.24 3.93
C ASN A 363 45.09 50.91 3.60
N VAL A 364 43.84 50.73 4.01
CA VAL A 364 43.03 49.58 3.63
C VAL A 364 42.49 49.82 2.21
N THR A 365 42.62 48.84 1.32
CA THR A 365 42.13 48.93 -0.07
C THR A 365 41.01 47.93 -0.32
N THR A 366 40.20 48.16 -1.36
CA THR A 366 39.15 47.21 -1.78
C THR A 366 39.69 45.86 -2.27
N GLU A 367 41.01 45.71 -2.42
CA GLU A 367 41.63 44.41 -2.72
C GLU A 367 41.86 43.57 -1.45
N MET A 368 41.86 44.22 -0.27
CA MET A 368 42.06 43.57 1.03
C MET A 368 40.76 43.06 1.65
N VAL A 369 39.60 43.43 1.10
CA VAL A 369 38.27 43.10 1.61
C VAL A 369 37.27 42.91 0.47
N SER A 370 36.31 42.00 0.64
CA SER A 370 35.21 41.82 -0.33
C SER A 370 33.98 42.65 0.09
N ALA A 371 33.24 43.17 -0.87
CA ALA A 371 31.97 43.84 -0.59
C ALA A 371 30.92 42.83 -0.05
N PRO A 372 29.95 43.25 0.77
CA PRO A 372 28.86 42.41 1.22
C PRO A 372 28.02 41.85 0.06
N GLN A 373 27.42 40.68 0.25
CA GLN A 373 26.59 40.02 -0.77
C GLN A 373 25.47 40.95 -1.29
N ASN A 374 25.27 40.98 -2.61
CA ASN A 374 24.35 41.88 -3.34
C ASN A 374 24.75 43.37 -3.37
N TYR A 375 25.97 43.70 -2.96
CA TYR A 375 26.54 45.05 -3.07
C TYR A 375 27.88 45.04 -3.81
N HIS A 376 28.17 46.13 -4.54
CA HIS A 376 29.47 46.38 -5.15
C HIS A 376 30.09 47.69 -4.60
N PHE A 377 31.43 47.76 -4.56
CA PHE A 377 32.16 48.96 -4.08
C PHE A 377 31.89 50.18 -4.96
N ASP A 378 31.66 51.33 -4.33
CA ASP A 378 31.63 52.61 -5.04
C ASP A 378 33.04 52.92 -5.57
N PRO A 379 33.21 53.19 -6.89
CA PRO A 379 34.51 53.50 -7.49
C PRO A 379 35.26 54.69 -6.85
N THR A 380 34.56 55.54 -6.10
CA THR A 380 35.14 56.71 -5.41
C THR A 380 35.77 56.39 -4.06
N SER A 381 35.56 55.18 -3.51
CA SER A 381 36.04 54.76 -2.19
C SER A 381 37.00 53.57 -2.26
N GLN A 382 37.98 53.58 -3.16
CA GLN A 382 38.88 52.43 -3.35
C GLN A 382 39.94 52.23 -2.25
N THR A 383 40.20 53.24 -1.41
CA THR A 383 41.20 53.20 -0.34
C THR A 383 40.78 54.05 0.84
N GLN A 384 40.95 53.53 2.06
CA GLN A 384 40.59 54.20 3.31
C GLN A 384 41.75 54.15 4.33
N PRO A 385 42.18 55.29 4.91
CA PRO A 385 43.26 55.33 5.89
C PRO A 385 42.77 54.95 7.29
N SER A 386 43.44 53.98 7.92
CA SER A 386 43.31 53.63 9.35
C SER A 386 44.50 54.18 10.14
N THR A 387 44.27 54.73 11.33
CA THR A 387 45.32 55.28 12.20
C THR A 387 45.57 54.38 13.40
N LEU A 388 46.83 54.06 13.69
CA LEU A 388 47.26 53.33 14.87
C LEU A 388 47.30 54.26 16.09
N THR A 389 46.58 53.89 17.14
CA THR A 389 46.48 54.62 18.41
C THR A 389 46.79 53.69 19.58
N GLY A 390 48.01 53.78 20.11
CA GLY A 390 48.48 52.84 21.13
C GLY A 390 48.64 51.44 20.54
N ASP A 391 47.94 50.46 21.12
CA ASP A 391 47.96 49.07 20.66
C ASP A 391 46.75 48.70 19.75
N SER A 392 45.97 49.67 19.29
CA SER A 392 44.78 49.41 18.47
C SER A 392 44.64 50.40 17.31
N ALA A 393 44.12 49.92 16.18
CA ALA A 393 43.87 50.74 15.00
C ALA A 393 42.42 51.22 14.92
N SER A 394 42.20 52.40 14.30
CA SER A 394 40.87 52.96 14.11
C SER A 394 40.10 52.22 13.00
N ALA A 395 38.77 52.10 13.16
CA ALA A 395 37.92 51.55 12.11
C ALA A 395 37.89 52.43 10.84
N VAL A 396 37.67 51.81 9.68
CA VAL A 396 37.50 52.48 8.37
C VAL A 396 36.14 52.13 7.77
N THR A 397 35.64 52.94 6.85
CA THR A 397 34.32 52.74 6.21
C THR A 397 34.41 52.85 4.69
N PHE A 398 33.89 51.86 3.96
CA PHE A 398 33.74 51.84 2.51
C PHE A 398 32.29 52.04 2.10
N THR A 399 32.03 52.80 1.04
CA THR A 399 30.68 52.96 0.47
C THR A 399 30.39 51.88 -0.60
N VAL A 400 29.19 51.30 -0.58
CA VAL A 400 28.75 50.22 -1.49
C VAL A 400 27.34 50.45 -2.05
N ALA A 401 27.00 49.87 -3.21
CA ALA A 401 25.69 50.01 -3.90
C ALA A 401 25.07 48.65 -4.30
N ALA A 402 23.74 48.54 -4.32
CA ALA A 402 23.02 47.27 -4.55
C ALA A 402 22.80 46.92 -6.05
N ASP A 403 22.79 45.62 -6.38
CA ASP A 403 22.59 45.11 -7.75
C ASP A 403 21.09 44.89 -8.11
N ALA A 404 20.72 44.91 -9.41
CA ALA A 404 19.32 44.75 -9.89
C ALA A 404 18.97 43.30 -10.31
N ALA A 405 17.80 42.78 -9.91
CA ALA A 405 17.37 41.38 -10.14
C ALA A 405 16.81 41.11 -11.56
N SER A 406 17.17 39.96 -12.17
CA SER A 406 16.68 39.49 -13.49
C SER A 406 15.50 38.50 -13.36
N THR A 407 14.54 38.51 -14.30
CA THR A 407 13.34 37.64 -14.32
C THR A 407 13.26 36.76 -15.57
N TYR A 408 12.64 35.57 -15.45
CA TYR A 408 12.52 34.53 -16.48
C TYR A 408 11.06 34.05 -16.60
N GLU A 409 10.62 33.72 -17.82
CA GLU A 409 9.26 33.25 -18.11
C GLU A 409 9.09 31.75 -17.74
N TYR A 410 7.86 31.36 -17.39
CA TYR A 410 7.44 30.00 -17.09
C TYR A 410 6.02 29.69 -17.58
N THR A 411 5.74 28.40 -17.76
CA THR A 411 4.43 27.84 -18.16
C THR A 411 3.97 26.81 -17.13
N VAL A 412 2.67 26.80 -16.80
CA VAL A 412 2.04 25.82 -15.91
C VAL A 412 0.94 25.09 -16.66
N GLU A 413 1.05 23.78 -16.79
CA GLU A 413 0.05 22.90 -17.39
C GLU A 413 -0.79 22.20 -16.31
N TYR A 414 -2.10 22.38 -16.37
CA TYR A 414 -3.05 21.68 -15.53
C TYR A 414 -3.44 20.37 -16.20
N LYS A 415 -3.25 19.23 -15.52
CA LYS A 415 -3.48 17.90 -16.11
C LYS A 415 -4.43 17.04 -15.31
N VAL A 416 -5.27 16.30 -16.04
CA VAL A 416 -6.02 15.16 -15.53
C VAL A 416 -5.49 13.94 -16.30
N ASP A 417 -4.86 13.03 -15.57
CA ASP A 417 -4.03 11.97 -16.16
C ASP A 417 -3.00 12.58 -17.15
N GLU A 418 -3.07 12.22 -18.43
CA GLU A 418 -2.19 12.75 -19.48
C GLU A 418 -2.79 13.93 -20.26
N THR A 419 -4.04 14.33 -19.97
CA THR A 419 -4.75 15.38 -20.72
C THR A 419 -4.54 16.76 -20.09
N VAL A 420 -4.02 17.71 -20.87
CA VAL A 420 -3.92 19.12 -20.46
C VAL A 420 -5.28 19.79 -20.55
N ILE A 421 -5.79 20.31 -19.43
CA ILE A 421 -7.11 20.95 -19.32
C ILE A 421 -7.04 22.48 -19.28
N LYS A 422 -5.89 23.05 -18.90
CA LYS A 422 -5.60 24.49 -18.88
C LYS A 422 -4.08 24.72 -18.94
N THR A 423 -3.65 25.85 -19.48
CA THR A 423 -2.25 26.28 -19.46
C THR A 423 -2.18 27.75 -19.05
N ASP A 424 -1.33 28.07 -18.07
CA ASP A 424 -1.03 29.43 -17.61
C ASP A 424 0.44 29.78 -17.89
N THR A 425 0.74 31.08 -18.00
CA THR A 425 2.11 31.59 -18.21
C THR A 425 2.41 32.78 -17.29
N GLY A 426 3.64 32.93 -16.84
CA GLY A 426 4.09 34.09 -16.02
C GLY A 426 5.60 34.28 -16.04
N SER A 427 6.11 35.24 -15.27
CA SER A 427 7.56 35.42 -15.06
C SER A 427 7.94 35.73 -13.61
N GLY A 428 9.14 35.29 -13.23
CA GLY A 428 9.68 35.44 -11.89
C GLY A 428 11.21 35.37 -11.86
N PRO A 429 11.87 35.77 -10.75
CA PRO A 429 13.30 35.60 -10.62
C PRO A 429 13.68 34.11 -10.63
N ALA A 430 14.92 33.80 -11.02
CA ALA A 430 15.40 32.43 -10.90
C ALA A 430 15.45 32.00 -9.43
N GLY A 431 15.04 30.77 -9.14
CA GLY A 431 14.91 30.23 -7.78
C GLY A 431 13.56 29.57 -7.52
N GLU A 432 13.34 29.13 -6.28
CA GLU A 432 12.07 28.55 -5.86
C GLU A 432 10.96 29.60 -5.76
N PHE A 433 9.79 29.22 -6.23
CA PHE A 433 8.58 30.04 -6.21
C PHE A 433 7.35 29.16 -5.93
N THR A 434 6.42 29.69 -5.13
CA THR A 434 5.15 29.03 -4.82
C THR A 434 4.06 29.52 -5.76
N TYR A 435 3.52 28.62 -6.57
CA TYR A 435 2.40 28.86 -7.46
C TYR A 435 1.07 28.48 -6.78
N THR A 436 0.15 29.42 -6.70
CA THR A 436 -1.22 29.19 -6.22
C THR A 436 -2.15 29.06 -7.44
N PRO A 437 -2.63 27.86 -7.77
CA PRO A 437 -3.52 27.65 -8.90
C PRO A 437 -4.93 28.18 -8.65
N ASP A 438 -5.68 28.41 -9.75
CA ASP A 438 -7.12 28.63 -9.67
C ASP A 438 -7.83 27.44 -9.00
N SER A 439 -8.80 27.76 -8.15
CA SER A 439 -9.52 26.74 -7.38
C SER A 439 -10.48 25.91 -8.22
N VAL A 440 -11.00 26.41 -9.35
CA VAL A 440 -11.92 25.65 -10.22
C VAL A 440 -11.57 25.88 -11.69
N ILE A 441 -11.42 24.79 -12.44
CA ILE A 441 -11.06 24.75 -13.85
C ILE A 441 -12.21 24.10 -14.62
N ALA A 442 -12.86 24.84 -15.51
CA ALA A 442 -13.93 24.32 -16.36
C ALA A 442 -13.36 23.78 -17.68
N TYR A 443 -13.55 22.50 -17.97
CA TYR A 443 -13.07 21.86 -19.20
C TYR A 443 -14.09 20.85 -19.73
N ASN A 444 -14.45 20.94 -21.01
CA ASN A 444 -15.45 20.07 -21.67
C ASN A 444 -16.78 19.88 -20.91
N GLY A 445 -17.24 20.93 -20.21
CA GLY A 445 -18.50 20.90 -19.46
C GLY A 445 -18.41 20.24 -18.08
N LYS A 446 -17.21 19.89 -17.62
CA LYS A 446 -16.91 19.38 -16.27
C LYS A 446 -16.07 20.39 -15.49
N ASN A 447 -16.09 20.27 -14.16
CA ASN A 447 -15.28 21.08 -13.27
C ASN A 447 -14.15 20.23 -12.69
N TYR A 448 -12.99 20.84 -12.55
CA TYR A 448 -11.80 20.23 -12.00
C TYR A 448 -11.17 21.14 -10.96
N GLU A 449 -10.55 20.57 -9.95
CA GLU A 449 -9.80 21.33 -8.95
C GLU A 449 -8.36 20.78 -8.85
N PRO A 450 -7.36 21.63 -8.56
CA PRO A 450 -6.01 21.17 -8.26
C PRO A 450 -6.00 20.27 -7.02
N LYS A 451 -5.22 19.19 -7.04
CA LYS A 451 -5.09 18.26 -5.90
C LYS A 451 -4.44 18.89 -4.65
N ALA A 452 -3.84 20.08 -4.79
CA ALA A 452 -3.27 20.85 -3.70
C ALA A 452 -3.54 22.35 -3.87
N ALA A 453 -3.60 23.07 -2.74
CA ALA A 453 -3.85 24.51 -2.73
C ALA A 453 -2.68 25.35 -3.28
N SER A 454 -1.48 24.78 -3.36
CA SER A 454 -0.29 25.44 -3.92
C SER A 454 0.76 24.41 -4.34
N TYR A 455 1.62 24.79 -5.28
CA TYR A 455 2.70 23.96 -5.82
C TYR A 455 4.01 24.75 -5.77
N ARG A 456 5.12 24.07 -5.44
CA ARG A 456 6.45 24.66 -5.47
C ARG A 456 7.14 24.31 -6.78
N PHE A 457 7.68 25.32 -7.45
CA PHE A 457 8.37 25.19 -8.72
C PHE A 457 9.68 25.98 -8.69
N THR A 458 10.66 25.55 -9.48
CA THR A 458 11.96 26.23 -9.59
C THR A 458 12.08 26.86 -10.97
N ILE A 459 12.21 28.18 -11.01
CA ILE A 459 12.45 28.93 -12.25
C ILE A 459 13.96 28.90 -12.53
N SER A 460 14.35 28.25 -13.63
CA SER A 460 15.71 28.20 -14.15
C SER A 460 16.02 29.42 -15.02
N ALA A 461 17.25 29.91 -14.90
CA ALA A 461 17.80 30.96 -15.75
C ALA A 461 18.30 30.44 -17.12
N THR A 462 18.45 29.12 -17.25
CA THR A 462 19.21 28.49 -18.34
C THR A 462 18.40 27.46 -19.12
N GLU A 463 17.21 27.10 -18.63
CA GLU A 463 16.35 26.05 -19.20
C GLU A 463 14.91 26.54 -19.35
N ALA A 464 14.11 25.80 -20.11
CA ALA A 464 12.68 26.08 -20.25
C ALA A 464 11.93 25.72 -18.96
N ASN A 465 11.11 26.65 -18.46
CA ASN A 465 10.38 26.48 -17.21
C ASN A 465 8.94 26.02 -17.50
N GLU A 466 8.72 24.71 -17.50
CA GLU A 466 7.41 24.08 -17.67
C GLU A 466 7.05 23.25 -16.45
N PHE A 467 5.90 23.51 -15.85
CA PHE A 467 5.46 22.89 -14.61
C PHE A 467 4.09 22.23 -14.76
N VAL A 468 3.80 21.21 -13.95
CA VAL A 468 2.53 20.47 -14.02
C VAL A 468 1.76 20.58 -12.71
N VAL A 469 0.48 20.95 -12.81
CA VAL A 469 -0.49 20.94 -11.72
C VAL A 469 -1.46 19.77 -11.94
N PRO A 470 -1.42 18.70 -11.14
CA PRO A 470 -2.39 17.62 -11.21
C PRO A 470 -3.75 18.08 -10.68
N CYS A 471 -4.79 17.78 -11.43
CA CYS A 471 -6.18 18.10 -11.11
C CYS A 471 -7.02 16.84 -10.95
N GLU A 472 -8.15 16.98 -10.27
CA GLU A 472 -9.19 15.97 -10.16
C GLU A 472 -10.57 16.53 -10.49
N GLU A 473 -11.47 15.68 -10.99
CA GLU A 473 -12.83 16.09 -11.34
C GLU A 473 -13.64 16.35 -10.07
N VAL A 474 -14.29 17.51 -10.00
CA VAL A 474 -15.20 17.86 -8.92
C VAL A 474 -16.64 17.70 -9.37
N LEU A 475 -17.31 16.76 -8.73
CA LEU A 475 -18.71 16.47 -8.97
C LEU A 475 -19.59 17.53 -8.31
N VAL A 476 -20.35 18.26 -9.13
CA VAL A 476 -21.36 19.21 -8.66
C VAL A 476 -22.71 18.51 -8.65
N SER A 477 -23.38 18.50 -7.49
CA SER A 477 -24.69 17.87 -7.34
C SER A 477 -25.76 18.60 -8.15
N GLY A 478 -26.38 17.89 -9.10
CA GLY A 478 -27.50 18.40 -9.91
C GLY A 478 -28.87 18.04 -9.34
N ASP A 479 -29.90 18.08 -10.21
CA ASP A 479 -31.31 17.79 -9.84
C ASP A 479 -31.75 16.33 -10.11
N GLY A 480 -30.81 15.51 -10.59
CA GLY A 480 -30.97 14.10 -10.93
C GLY A 480 -31.81 13.85 -12.19
N SER A 481 -32.06 14.86 -13.02
CA SER A 481 -32.88 14.70 -14.24
C SER A 481 -32.19 13.92 -15.38
N SER A 482 -30.86 13.84 -15.33
CA SER A 482 -29.98 13.20 -16.34
C SER A 482 -28.64 12.84 -15.71
N TRP A 483 -27.77 12.11 -16.43
CA TRP A 483 -26.41 11.82 -15.97
C TRP A 483 -25.57 13.10 -15.79
N GLU A 484 -25.74 14.10 -16.66
CA GLU A 484 -25.07 15.41 -16.57
C GLU A 484 -25.56 16.27 -15.40
N GLN A 485 -26.70 15.91 -14.80
CA GLN A 485 -27.27 16.55 -13.62
C GLN A 485 -27.41 15.56 -12.47
N ALA A 486 -26.59 14.50 -12.41
CA ALA A 486 -26.70 13.48 -11.39
C ALA A 486 -26.56 14.09 -9.98
N ILE A 487 -27.34 13.54 -9.03
CA ILE A 487 -27.25 13.89 -7.62
C ILE A 487 -26.02 13.19 -7.05
N VAL A 488 -25.13 13.97 -6.44
CA VAL A 488 -23.90 13.44 -5.83
C VAL A 488 -24.21 12.87 -4.44
N ILE A 489 -23.71 11.66 -4.17
CA ILE A 489 -23.85 10.96 -2.89
C ILE A 489 -22.49 10.90 -2.20
N ASN A 490 -22.42 11.43 -0.99
CA ASN A 490 -21.25 11.48 -0.11
C ASN A 490 -21.43 10.71 1.19
N THR A 491 -22.68 10.46 1.62
CA THR A 491 -22.96 9.82 2.91
C THR A 491 -23.94 8.66 2.79
N PRO A 492 -23.95 7.72 3.76
CA PRO A 492 -24.91 6.61 3.77
C PRO A 492 -26.37 7.07 3.89
N GLU A 493 -26.64 8.22 4.54
CA GLU A 493 -27.97 8.83 4.60
C GLU A 493 -28.45 9.33 3.23
N GLU A 494 -27.55 9.89 2.43
CA GLU A 494 -27.84 10.35 1.07
C GLU A 494 -28.12 9.16 0.13
N LEU A 495 -27.34 8.07 0.25
CA LEU A 495 -27.64 6.83 -0.46
C LEU A 495 -29.00 6.27 -0.03
N ASN A 496 -29.31 6.30 1.27
CA ASN A 496 -30.60 5.90 1.79
C ASN A 496 -31.74 6.80 1.26
N ALA A 497 -31.49 8.10 1.02
CA ALA A 497 -32.47 9.06 0.51
C ALA A 497 -32.84 8.85 -0.97
N VAL A 498 -32.07 8.07 -1.73
CA VAL A 498 -32.41 7.66 -3.13
C VAL A 498 -33.82 7.08 -3.23
N ARG A 499 -34.32 6.43 -2.18
CA ARG A 499 -35.71 5.92 -2.11
C ARG A 499 -36.79 6.98 -2.32
N ASN A 500 -36.46 8.26 -2.20
CA ASN A 500 -37.36 9.40 -2.39
C ASN A 500 -37.33 9.99 -3.82
N GLY A 501 -36.39 9.54 -4.66
CA GLY A 501 -36.21 10.00 -6.04
C GLY A 501 -35.92 8.82 -6.98
N LEU A 502 -36.83 7.84 -7.03
CA LEU A 502 -36.59 6.58 -7.72
C LEU A 502 -36.38 6.70 -9.25
N ASP A 503 -36.74 7.83 -9.85
CA ASP A 503 -36.58 8.16 -11.27
C ASP A 503 -35.34 9.02 -11.57
N LYS A 504 -34.52 9.31 -10.55
CA LYS A 504 -33.37 10.22 -10.64
C LYS A 504 -32.04 9.50 -10.88
N TYR A 505 -31.07 10.25 -11.39
CA TYR A 505 -29.70 9.79 -11.61
C TYR A 505 -28.80 10.21 -10.46
N TYR A 506 -27.93 9.30 -10.03
CA TYR A 506 -27.07 9.42 -8.86
C TYR A 506 -25.64 8.99 -9.16
N ILE A 507 -24.67 9.64 -8.52
CA ILE A 507 -23.25 9.29 -8.63
C ILE A 507 -22.60 9.29 -7.23
N LEU A 508 -21.83 8.25 -6.91
CA LEU A 508 -21.06 8.23 -5.67
C LEU A 508 -19.81 9.10 -5.79
N ASN A 509 -19.56 9.94 -4.79
CA ASN A 509 -18.32 10.70 -4.68
C ASN A 509 -17.38 10.13 -3.62
N LYS A 510 -17.93 9.43 -2.62
CA LYS A 510 -17.19 8.78 -1.54
C LYS A 510 -17.62 7.32 -1.41
N ASP A 511 -16.76 6.53 -0.77
CA ASP A 511 -17.14 5.21 -0.28
C ASP A 511 -18.22 5.34 0.79
N ILE A 512 -19.17 4.40 0.79
CA ILE A 512 -20.37 4.44 1.61
C ILE A 512 -20.43 3.20 2.52
N ASP A 513 -20.23 3.40 3.83
CA ASP A 513 -20.43 2.37 4.82
C ASP A 513 -21.88 2.34 5.33
N LEU A 514 -22.57 1.21 5.13
CA LEU A 514 -23.95 0.99 5.58
C LEU A 514 -24.05 0.28 6.93
N SER A 515 -22.94 0.10 7.67
CA SER A 515 -22.92 -0.52 9.02
C SER A 515 -23.85 0.17 10.03
N GLY A 516 -24.09 1.47 9.88
CA GLY A 516 -25.08 2.23 10.66
C GLY A 516 -26.54 1.79 10.44
N TYR A 517 -26.83 1.04 9.38
CA TYR A 517 -28.15 0.48 9.08
C TYR A 517 -28.20 -1.00 9.49
N ALA A 518 -28.64 -1.27 10.73
CA ALA A 518 -28.78 -2.64 11.25
C ALA A 518 -29.63 -3.57 10.37
N ASN A 519 -30.61 -3.01 9.64
CA ASN A 519 -31.34 -3.73 8.60
C ASN A 519 -31.74 -2.78 7.46
N TRP A 520 -31.01 -2.84 6.35
CA TRP A 520 -31.27 -2.11 5.13
C TRP A 520 -32.64 -2.47 4.56
N THR A 521 -33.45 -1.45 4.29
CA THR A 521 -34.69 -1.61 3.53
C THR A 521 -34.39 -1.37 2.05
N PRO A 522 -34.53 -2.38 1.17
CA PRO A 522 -34.13 -2.27 -0.23
C PRO A 522 -34.79 -1.10 -0.95
N ILE A 523 -34.05 -0.41 -1.80
CA ILE A 523 -34.55 0.71 -2.61
C ILE A 523 -35.46 0.17 -3.71
N GLY A 524 -36.64 0.75 -3.90
CA GLY A 524 -37.58 0.31 -4.93
C GLY A 524 -38.22 -1.05 -4.65
N ASN A 525 -38.47 -1.39 -3.37
CA ASN A 525 -38.94 -2.71 -2.94
C ASN A 525 -40.47 -2.91 -2.94
N THR A 526 -41.22 -2.05 -3.62
CA THR A 526 -42.69 -2.16 -3.65
C THR A 526 -43.17 -3.06 -4.79
N ALA A 527 -44.35 -3.67 -4.61
CA ALA A 527 -44.94 -4.59 -5.57
C ALA A 527 -45.42 -3.92 -6.88
N TRP A 528 -45.57 -2.59 -6.89
CA TRP A 528 -46.16 -1.84 -7.99
C TRP A 528 -45.10 -1.04 -8.74
N ALA A 529 -45.29 -0.87 -10.06
CA ALA A 529 -44.34 -0.18 -10.92
C ALA A 529 -43.99 1.25 -10.48
N SER A 530 -44.88 1.93 -9.75
CA SER A 530 -44.66 3.29 -9.23
C SER A 530 -43.61 3.39 -8.11
N GLY A 531 -43.15 2.27 -7.56
CA GLY A 531 -42.09 2.26 -6.56
C GLY A 531 -40.95 1.34 -6.94
N TRP A 532 -40.65 1.23 -8.24
CA TRP A 532 -39.42 0.62 -8.76
C TRP A 532 -38.39 1.70 -9.05
N PHE A 533 -37.11 1.35 -8.92
CA PHE A 533 -36.04 2.26 -9.33
C PHE A 533 -35.94 2.31 -10.85
N THR A 534 -36.11 3.50 -11.44
CA THR A 534 -36.11 3.73 -12.89
C THR A 534 -35.02 4.68 -13.36
N GLY A 535 -34.34 5.35 -12.43
CA GLY A 535 -33.21 6.23 -12.72
C GLY A 535 -31.88 5.49 -12.87
N GLY A 536 -30.78 6.14 -12.50
CA GLY A 536 -29.43 5.57 -12.63
C GLY A 536 -28.60 5.70 -11.37
N LEU A 537 -27.72 4.73 -11.12
CA LEU A 537 -26.68 4.83 -10.09
C LEU A 537 -25.33 4.49 -10.71
N ASP A 538 -24.41 5.45 -10.67
CA ASP A 538 -23.00 5.28 -11.02
C ASP A 538 -22.17 5.22 -9.73
N GLY A 539 -21.52 4.08 -9.48
CA GLY A 539 -20.65 3.94 -8.32
C GLY A 539 -19.33 4.68 -8.47
N ASN A 540 -18.96 5.14 -9.68
CA ASN A 540 -17.81 6.02 -9.93
C ASN A 540 -16.48 5.54 -9.28
N GLY A 541 -16.28 4.22 -9.26
CA GLY A 541 -15.09 3.61 -8.64
C GLY A 541 -15.10 3.60 -7.11
N ARG A 542 -16.20 4.00 -6.47
CA ARG A 542 -16.40 3.97 -5.02
C ARG A 542 -17.07 2.68 -4.56
N THR A 543 -16.84 2.34 -3.30
CA THR A 543 -17.30 1.11 -2.66
C THR A 543 -18.49 1.37 -1.73
N ILE A 544 -19.48 0.49 -1.77
CA ILE A 544 -20.56 0.39 -0.77
C ILE A 544 -20.26 -0.82 0.12
N SER A 545 -20.08 -0.62 1.42
CA SER A 545 -19.74 -1.70 2.36
C SER A 545 -20.85 -2.01 3.34
N ASN A 546 -20.82 -3.22 3.91
CA ASN A 546 -21.58 -3.62 5.10
C ASN A 546 -23.12 -3.58 4.93
N VAL A 547 -23.64 -3.74 3.71
CA VAL A 547 -25.09 -3.79 3.48
C VAL A 547 -25.70 -5.06 4.09
N THR A 548 -26.46 -4.91 5.16
CA THR A 548 -27.20 -6.02 5.78
C THR A 548 -28.69 -5.87 5.49
N SER A 549 -29.33 -6.83 4.79
CA SER A 549 -30.78 -6.79 4.54
C SER A 549 -31.46 -8.13 4.77
N THR A 550 -32.26 -8.21 5.82
CA THR A 550 -33.02 -9.37 6.24
C THR A 550 -34.52 -9.16 6.07
N ILE A 551 -35.16 -10.03 5.28
CA ILE A 551 -36.62 -10.15 5.17
C ILE A 551 -37.04 -11.50 5.75
N ALA A 552 -37.64 -11.48 6.93
CA ALA A 552 -38.01 -12.70 7.69
C ALA A 552 -39.43 -13.21 7.43
N SER A 553 -40.31 -12.41 6.82
CA SER A 553 -41.68 -12.79 6.47
C SER A 553 -42.20 -12.00 5.28
N ALA A 554 -43.20 -12.56 4.59
CA ALA A 554 -43.98 -11.81 3.62
C ALA A 554 -44.73 -10.68 4.33
N THR A 555 -44.78 -9.49 3.72
CA THR A 555 -45.63 -8.40 4.21
C THR A 555 -47.10 -8.87 4.19
N SER A 556 -47.69 -8.99 5.38
CA SER A 556 -49.04 -9.51 5.57
C SER A 556 -50.07 -8.75 4.73
N GLY A 557 -50.98 -9.49 4.08
CA GLY A 557 -52.09 -8.93 3.31
C GLY A 557 -51.84 -8.73 1.81
N THR A 558 -50.69 -9.17 1.28
CA THR A 558 -50.39 -9.04 -0.15
C THR A 558 -49.89 -10.35 -0.78
N ASN A 559 -50.47 -10.76 -1.91
CA ASN A 559 -50.01 -11.89 -2.75
C ASN A 559 -48.79 -11.48 -3.61
N TYR A 560 -47.93 -10.56 -3.13
CA TYR A 560 -46.93 -9.92 -3.96
C TYR A 560 -45.54 -10.53 -3.79
N ALA A 561 -44.77 -10.41 -4.86
CA ALA A 561 -43.38 -10.82 -4.89
C ALA A 561 -42.53 -10.02 -3.91
N THR A 562 -41.53 -10.68 -3.33
CA THR A 562 -40.58 -10.09 -2.39
C THR A 562 -39.26 -9.88 -3.08
N TYR A 563 -38.65 -8.72 -2.91
CA TYR A 563 -37.42 -8.35 -3.60
C TYR A 563 -36.40 -7.84 -2.60
N ASN A 564 -35.22 -8.46 -2.57
CA ASN A 564 -34.19 -8.17 -1.58
C ASN A 564 -32.83 -7.90 -2.23
N GLY A 565 -32.06 -6.98 -1.63
CA GLY A 565 -30.77 -6.46 -2.11
C GLY A 565 -30.55 -5.01 -1.69
N LEU A 566 -29.53 -4.35 -2.24
CA LEU A 566 -29.40 -2.89 -2.16
C LEU A 566 -30.65 -2.23 -2.78
N PHE A 567 -31.02 -2.72 -3.98
CA PHE A 567 -32.29 -2.45 -4.65
C PHE A 567 -33.20 -3.68 -4.59
N GLY A 568 -34.48 -3.46 -4.30
CA GLY A 568 -35.53 -4.45 -4.47
C GLY A 568 -35.83 -4.67 -5.95
N CYS A 569 -36.44 -3.68 -6.59
CA CYS A 569 -36.77 -3.72 -8.02
C CYS A 569 -36.16 -2.54 -8.79
N ALA A 570 -35.66 -2.85 -9.99
CA ALA A 570 -35.24 -1.86 -10.97
C ALA A 570 -35.99 -2.07 -12.31
N TYR A 571 -36.39 -0.99 -12.97
CA TYR A 571 -37.07 -1.01 -14.28
C TYR A 571 -36.48 0.04 -15.22
N GLY A 572 -35.91 -0.37 -16.35
CA GLY A 572 -35.29 0.54 -17.33
C GLY A 572 -34.10 1.34 -16.78
N ALA A 573 -33.67 1.05 -15.55
CA ALA A 573 -32.59 1.74 -14.87
C ALA A 573 -31.21 1.41 -15.44
N GLU A 574 -30.23 2.24 -15.11
CA GLU A 574 -28.82 2.05 -15.43
C GLU A 574 -28.00 1.97 -14.15
N LEU A 575 -27.44 0.80 -13.84
CA LEU A 575 -26.63 0.56 -12.65
C LEU A 575 -25.21 0.22 -13.09
N LYS A 576 -24.23 1.08 -12.80
CA LYS A 576 -22.87 0.92 -13.33
C LYS A 576 -21.75 1.32 -12.38
N ASN A 577 -20.58 0.71 -12.55
CA ASN A 577 -19.35 1.00 -11.79
C ASN A 577 -19.52 0.85 -10.27
N ILE A 578 -20.29 -0.13 -9.82
CA ILE A 578 -20.65 -0.32 -8.40
C ILE A 578 -19.86 -1.48 -7.81
N THR A 579 -19.17 -1.23 -6.71
CA THR A 579 -18.54 -2.27 -5.89
C THR A 579 -19.29 -2.39 -4.56
N ILE A 580 -19.79 -3.59 -4.24
CA ILE A 580 -20.42 -3.89 -2.94
C ILE A 580 -19.59 -4.93 -2.21
N ILE A 581 -19.12 -4.62 -1.01
CA ILE A 581 -18.32 -5.55 -0.18
C ILE A 581 -18.99 -5.83 1.17
N ASN A 582 -18.69 -7.00 1.74
CA ASN A 582 -19.23 -7.44 3.02
C ASN A 582 -20.77 -7.34 3.11
N ALA A 583 -21.47 -7.71 2.03
CA ALA A 583 -22.92 -7.78 2.04
C ALA A 583 -23.42 -8.96 2.88
N ASN A 584 -24.56 -8.82 3.54
CA ASN A 584 -25.28 -9.90 4.21
C ASN A 584 -26.77 -9.81 3.87
N ILE A 585 -27.18 -10.51 2.80
CA ILE A 585 -28.55 -10.46 2.29
C ILE A 585 -29.29 -11.74 2.64
N ASN A 586 -30.35 -11.61 3.42
CA ASN A 586 -31.10 -12.74 3.95
C ASN A 586 -32.60 -12.68 3.62
N THR A 587 -33.13 -13.69 2.93
CA THR A 587 -34.56 -13.84 2.65
C THR A 587 -35.08 -15.16 3.25
N ASN A 588 -35.64 -15.08 4.45
CA ASN A 588 -35.77 -16.20 5.39
C ASN A 588 -37.12 -16.94 5.40
N PHE A 589 -37.97 -16.75 4.40
CA PHE A 589 -39.30 -17.34 4.33
C PHE A 589 -39.60 -17.95 2.97
N ASN A 590 -40.40 -19.02 2.98
CA ASN A 590 -40.77 -19.76 1.77
C ASN A 590 -41.83 -18.99 0.99
N ASN A 591 -41.43 -18.27 -0.06
CA ASN A 591 -42.32 -17.63 -1.01
C ASN A 591 -41.94 -18.03 -2.44
N THR A 592 -42.92 -18.51 -3.21
CA THR A 592 -42.78 -18.86 -4.63
C THR A 592 -42.62 -17.63 -5.55
N GLN A 593 -42.55 -16.44 -4.98
CA GLN A 593 -42.33 -15.18 -5.69
C GLN A 593 -41.31 -14.27 -4.97
N ALA A 594 -40.31 -14.84 -4.31
CA ALA A 594 -39.20 -14.04 -3.78
C ALA A 594 -38.02 -14.02 -4.77
N TYR A 595 -37.29 -12.91 -4.84
CA TYR A 595 -36.05 -12.76 -5.61
C TYR A 595 -35.00 -12.01 -4.79
N THR A 596 -33.77 -12.51 -4.78
CA THR A 596 -32.70 -11.99 -3.92
C THR A 596 -31.41 -11.83 -4.72
N GLY A 597 -30.84 -10.64 -4.73
CA GLY A 597 -29.48 -10.40 -5.22
C GLY A 597 -28.78 -9.36 -4.34
N ILE A 598 -27.45 -9.31 -4.33
CA ILE A 598 -26.75 -8.28 -3.53
C ILE A 598 -27.07 -6.90 -4.06
N LEU A 599 -26.95 -6.70 -5.38
CA LEU A 599 -27.29 -5.43 -6.01
C LEU A 599 -28.80 -5.28 -6.20
N VAL A 600 -29.45 -6.21 -6.90
CA VAL A 600 -30.89 -6.11 -7.24
C VAL A 600 -31.63 -7.42 -7.00
N GLY A 601 -32.76 -7.36 -6.31
CA GLY A 601 -33.69 -8.49 -6.22
C GLY A 601 -34.27 -8.87 -7.58
N SER A 602 -34.97 -7.95 -8.24
CA SER A 602 -35.55 -8.15 -9.58
C SER A 602 -35.28 -6.99 -10.52
N SER A 603 -34.86 -7.28 -11.74
CA SER A 603 -34.58 -6.27 -12.77
C SER A 603 -35.45 -6.45 -14.02
N TYR A 604 -36.00 -5.36 -14.55
CA TYR A 604 -36.84 -5.33 -15.74
C TYR A 604 -36.26 -4.34 -16.73
N ASN A 605 -35.81 -4.77 -17.91
CA ASN A 605 -35.18 -3.86 -18.89
C ASN A 605 -34.00 -2.98 -18.35
N THR A 606 -33.50 -3.20 -17.13
CA THR A 606 -32.34 -2.53 -16.51
C THR A 606 -31.01 -2.92 -17.15
N THR A 607 -30.10 -1.98 -17.38
CA THR A 607 -28.72 -2.27 -17.80
C THR A 607 -27.82 -2.27 -16.56
N ILE A 608 -27.06 -3.35 -16.36
CA ILE A 608 -26.15 -3.52 -15.23
C ILE A 608 -24.76 -3.76 -15.78
N THR A 609 -23.82 -2.85 -15.52
CA THR A 609 -22.48 -2.92 -16.12
C THR A 609 -21.35 -2.59 -15.14
N ASN A 610 -20.23 -3.30 -15.17
CA ASN A 610 -19.08 -3.00 -14.32
C ASN A 610 -19.46 -3.03 -12.83
N VAL A 611 -19.95 -4.18 -12.36
CA VAL A 611 -20.39 -4.35 -10.96
C VAL A 611 -19.64 -5.49 -10.30
N HIS A 612 -19.11 -5.26 -9.10
CA HIS A 612 -18.54 -6.29 -8.23
C HIS A 612 -19.40 -6.48 -6.97
N THR A 613 -19.64 -7.73 -6.57
CA THR A 613 -20.30 -8.05 -5.30
C THR A 613 -19.55 -9.08 -4.47
N ASN A 614 -19.36 -8.80 -3.19
CA ASN A 614 -18.78 -9.69 -2.19
C ASN A 614 -19.69 -9.73 -0.94
N GLY A 615 -19.68 -10.87 -0.24
CA GLY A 615 -20.46 -11.09 0.98
C GLY A 615 -21.21 -12.43 0.96
N SER A 616 -22.35 -12.49 1.65
CA SER A 616 -23.19 -13.67 1.78
C SER A 616 -24.63 -13.39 1.35
N VAL A 617 -25.24 -14.39 0.71
CA VAL A 617 -26.66 -14.41 0.35
C VAL A 617 -27.29 -15.70 0.86
N THR A 618 -28.20 -15.59 1.82
CA THR A 618 -29.01 -16.72 2.28
C THR A 618 -30.46 -16.52 1.86
N SER A 619 -31.04 -17.45 1.10
CA SER A 619 -32.35 -17.22 0.52
C SER A 619 -33.22 -18.46 0.41
N LYS A 620 -34.51 -18.34 0.71
CA LYS A 620 -35.54 -19.37 0.41
C LYS A 620 -36.41 -18.96 -0.77
N SER A 621 -35.82 -18.20 -1.69
CA SER A 621 -36.51 -17.51 -2.78
C SER A 621 -36.60 -18.31 -4.08
N SER A 622 -37.35 -17.80 -5.05
CA SER A 622 -37.49 -18.41 -6.37
C SER A 622 -36.32 -18.10 -7.29
N GLY A 623 -35.61 -16.97 -7.11
CA GLY A 623 -34.41 -16.63 -7.87
C GLY A 623 -33.38 -15.94 -7.00
N THR A 624 -32.19 -16.52 -6.90
CA THR A 624 -31.09 -16.01 -6.06
C THR A 624 -29.83 -15.81 -6.90
N GLY A 625 -29.23 -14.63 -6.85
CA GLY A 625 -27.96 -14.36 -7.53
C GLY A 625 -26.98 -13.58 -6.66
N GLY A 626 -25.70 -13.66 -6.97
CA GLY A 626 -24.70 -12.81 -6.32
C GLY A 626 -24.93 -11.34 -6.66
N VAL A 627 -25.26 -11.02 -7.91
CA VAL A 627 -25.56 -9.65 -8.34
C VAL A 627 -27.07 -9.42 -8.45
N VAL A 628 -27.77 -10.31 -9.18
CA VAL A 628 -29.20 -10.14 -9.50
C VAL A 628 -30.00 -11.40 -9.18
N GLY A 629 -31.11 -11.28 -8.45
CA GLY A 629 -31.99 -12.42 -8.18
C GLY A 629 -32.69 -12.95 -9.43
N SER A 630 -33.44 -12.10 -10.13
CA SER A 630 -34.09 -12.45 -11.40
C SER A 630 -34.13 -11.27 -12.38
N THR A 631 -34.07 -11.59 -13.68
CA THR A 631 -34.35 -10.63 -14.74
C THR A 631 -35.70 -10.93 -15.40
N TRP A 632 -36.33 -9.89 -15.92
CA TRP A 632 -37.58 -9.96 -16.65
C TRP A 632 -37.51 -9.08 -17.90
N GLY A 633 -38.25 -9.51 -18.93
CA GLY A 633 -38.40 -8.75 -20.16
C GLY A 633 -39.54 -7.75 -20.03
N SER A 634 -39.66 -6.87 -21.02
CA SER A 634 -40.77 -5.92 -21.08
C SER A 634 -42.09 -6.63 -21.35
N SER A 635 -43.10 -6.44 -20.50
CA SER A 635 -44.48 -6.87 -20.81
C SER A 635 -45.18 -5.98 -21.84
N THR A 636 -44.57 -4.84 -22.22
CA THR A 636 -45.18 -3.81 -23.08
C THR A 636 -44.74 -3.86 -24.55
N GLY A 637 -44.09 -4.95 -24.99
CA GLY A 637 -43.74 -5.16 -26.41
C GLY A 637 -42.54 -4.36 -26.90
N SER A 638 -41.79 -3.70 -26.01
CA SER A 638 -40.45 -3.22 -26.29
C SER A 638 -39.46 -4.38 -26.28
N SER A 639 -38.56 -4.42 -27.26
CA SER A 639 -37.43 -5.36 -27.28
C SER A 639 -36.68 -5.31 -25.95
N ASN A 640 -36.42 -6.46 -25.32
CA ASN A 640 -35.60 -6.59 -24.11
C ASN A 640 -34.26 -5.85 -24.31
N SER A 641 -34.13 -4.62 -23.81
CA SER A 641 -33.05 -3.70 -24.24
C SER A 641 -31.80 -3.76 -23.37
N GLY A 642 -31.91 -3.88 -22.05
CA GLY A 642 -30.68 -3.89 -21.24
C GLY A 642 -30.06 -5.29 -21.09
N SER A 643 -28.88 -5.29 -20.50
CA SER A 643 -27.95 -6.40 -20.39
C SER A 643 -27.35 -6.50 -19.00
N ILE A 644 -26.64 -7.59 -18.73
CA ILE A 644 -25.74 -7.70 -17.58
C ILE A 644 -24.34 -7.94 -18.15
N SER A 645 -23.44 -6.99 -17.97
CA SER A 645 -22.12 -7.04 -18.61
C SER A 645 -20.98 -6.62 -17.71
N ASN A 646 -19.82 -7.27 -17.82
CA ASN A 646 -18.64 -6.92 -17.02
C ASN A 646 -18.98 -6.94 -15.52
N CYS A 647 -19.62 -8.00 -15.04
CA CYS A 647 -19.99 -8.11 -13.63
C CYS A 647 -19.29 -9.29 -12.97
N SER A 648 -18.97 -9.16 -11.69
CA SER A 648 -18.28 -10.17 -10.91
C SER A 648 -18.90 -10.41 -9.55
N SER A 649 -18.69 -11.62 -9.03
CA SER A 649 -19.11 -11.95 -7.67
C SER A 649 -18.19 -12.98 -7.03
N THR A 650 -17.83 -12.75 -5.78
CA THR A 650 -17.17 -13.73 -4.90
C THR A 650 -18.08 -14.15 -3.75
N ALA A 651 -19.38 -13.89 -3.87
CA ALA A 651 -20.33 -14.10 -2.78
C ALA A 651 -20.51 -15.59 -2.43
N GLU A 652 -20.80 -15.84 -1.15
CA GLU A 652 -21.25 -17.13 -0.65
C GLU A 652 -22.78 -17.19 -0.71
N ILE A 653 -23.32 -18.04 -1.57
CA ILE A 653 -24.75 -18.07 -1.89
C ILE A 653 -25.32 -19.42 -1.44
N SER A 654 -26.19 -19.38 -0.44
CA SER A 654 -26.90 -20.55 0.07
C SER A 654 -28.40 -20.39 -0.12
N THR A 655 -29.01 -21.36 -0.80
CA THR A 655 -30.46 -21.39 -1.00
C THR A 655 -31.09 -22.74 -0.73
N SER A 656 -32.35 -22.70 -0.32
CA SER A 656 -33.21 -23.88 -0.18
C SER A 656 -34.44 -23.82 -1.10
N ALA A 657 -34.38 -23.05 -2.20
CA ALA A 657 -35.45 -22.97 -3.19
C ALA A 657 -34.95 -22.45 -4.54
N GLY A 658 -35.77 -22.59 -5.59
CA GLY A 658 -35.65 -21.80 -6.81
C GLY A 658 -34.42 -22.04 -7.68
N GLN A 659 -34.10 -21.04 -8.49
CA GLN A 659 -32.93 -20.98 -9.37
C GLN A 659 -31.82 -20.16 -8.71
N VAL A 660 -30.59 -20.68 -8.67
CA VAL A 660 -29.44 -19.98 -8.09
C VAL A 660 -28.28 -19.88 -9.07
N GLY A 661 -27.73 -18.67 -9.21
CA GLY A 661 -26.54 -18.40 -10.00
C GLY A 661 -25.51 -17.57 -9.23
N GLY A 662 -24.22 -17.78 -9.49
CA GLY A 662 -23.18 -16.94 -8.88
C GLY A 662 -23.31 -15.45 -9.22
N ILE A 663 -23.85 -15.12 -10.41
CA ILE A 663 -24.16 -13.74 -10.83
C ILE A 663 -25.67 -13.51 -10.88
N VAL A 664 -26.42 -14.38 -11.56
CA VAL A 664 -27.86 -14.21 -11.79
C VAL A 664 -28.64 -15.49 -11.49
N GLY A 665 -29.68 -15.42 -10.66
CA GLY A 665 -30.54 -16.58 -10.39
C GLY A 665 -31.30 -17.06 -11.62
N ASN A 666 -32.23 -16.24 -12.11
CA ASN A 666 -33.00 -16.50 -13.32
C ASN A 666 -32.82 -15.36 -14.34
N CYS A 667 -32.43 -15.71 -15.57
CA CYS A 667 -32.03 -14.74 -16.59
C CYS A 667 -32.72 -15.01 -17.94
N ASN A 668 -33.25 -13.94 -18.53
CA ASN A 668 -33.85 -13.95 -19.87
C ASN A 668 -33.25 -12.87 -20.77
N ARG A 669 -32.02 -12.46 -20.47
CA ARG A 669 -31.30 -11.35 -21.11
C ARG A 669 -29.84 -11.73 -21.37
N PRO A 670 -29.14 -11.05 -22.29
CA PRO A 670 -27.73 -11.32 -22.53
C PRO A 670 -26.88 -11.06 -21.27
N VAL A 671 -26.00 -12.01 -20.97
CA VAL A 671 -24.97 -11.90 -19.92
C VAL A 671 -23.60 -12.02 -20.58
N SER A 672 -22.71 -11.03 -20.38
CA SER A 672 -21.41 -11.04 -21.06
C SER A 672 -20.24 -10.45 -20.26
N GLY A 673 -19.04 -11.01 -20.40
CA GLY A 673 -17.87 -10.44 -19.69
C GLY A 673 -17.95 -10.64 -18.18
N CYS A 674 -18.71 -11.63 -17.69
CA CYS A 674 -18.97 -11.80 -16.27
C CYS A 674 -18.21 -12.97 -15.68
N TRP A 675 -17.89 -12.90 -14.39
CA TRP A 675 -17.25 -14.01 -13.70
C TRP A 675 -17.68 -14.24 -12.26
N PHE A 676 -17.49 -15.47 -11.80
CA PHE A 676 -17.82 -15.87 -10.43
C PHE A 676 -16.68 -16.68 -9.81
N ASN A 677 -16.31 -16.37 -8.56
CA ASN A 677 -15.34 -17.13 -7.77
C ASN A 677 -15.74 -17.21 -6.29
N GLY A 678 -17.02 -17.55 -6.04
CA GLY A 678 -17.54 -17.78 -4.69
C GLY A 678 -18.04 -19.22 -4.52
N SER A 679 -19.01 -19.39 -3.62
CA SER A 679 -19.71 -20.67 -3.44
C SER A 679 -21.19 -20.54 -3.74
N VAL A 680 -21.76 -21.54 -4.42
CA VAL A 680 -23.20 -21.70 -4.63
C VAL A 680 -23.62 -23.02 -4.01
N SER A 681 -24.61 -23.02 -3.11
CA SER A 681 -25.24 -24.22 -2.57
C SER A 681 -26.76 -24.15 -2.70
N ASN A 682 -27.35 -25.05 -3.50
CA ASN A 682 -28.79 -25.26 -3.58
C ASN A 682 -29.18 -26.59 -2.93
N THR A 683 -29.70 -26.52 -1.71
CA THR A 683 -30.12 -27.70 -0.94
C THR A 683 -31.50 -28.23 -1.34
N TYR A 684 -32.21 -27.53 -2.22
CA TYR A 684 -33.49 -27.96 -2.79
C TYR A 684 -33.29 -28.52 -4.21
N SER A 685 -34.28 -29.22 -4.75
CA SER A 685 -34.21 -29.78 -6.11
C SER A 685 -34.37 -28.70 -7.20
N GLY A 686 -33.75 -27.54 -7.05
CA GLY A 686 -33.77 -26.40 -7.98
C GLY A 686 -32.62 -26.41 -8.99
N THR A 687 -32.38 -25.30 -9.68
CA THR A 687 -31.23 -25.16 -10.60
C THR A 687 -30.07 -24.46 -9.92
N ALA A 688 -28.84 -24.84 -10.25
CA ALA A 688 -27.63 -24.23 -9.71
C ALA A 688 -26.57 -24.02 -10.81
N GLY A 689 -26.15 -22.77 -11.01
CA GLY A 689 -25.13 -22.37 -11.98
C GLY A 689 -24.04 -21.53 -11.34
N GLY A 690 -22.78 -21.68 -11.76
CA GLY A 690 -21.73 -20.77 -11.27
C GLY A 690 -21.86 -19.35 -11.82
N ILE A 691 -22.47 -19.14 -13.00
CA ILE A 691 -22.82 -17.79 -13.47
C ILE A 691 -24.33 -17.57 -13.39
N VAL A 692 -25.11 -18.44 -14.03
CA VAL A 692 -26.57 -18.28 -14.11
C VAL A 692 -27.29 -19.56 -13.71
N GLY A 693 -28.26 -19.46 -12.78
CA GLY A 693 -29.05 -20.61 -12.36
C GLY A 693 -29.94 -21.15 -13.47
N GLN A 694 -30.77 -20.28 -14.06
CA GLN A 694 -31.55 -20.60 -15.24
C GLN A 694 -31.44 -19.48 -16.28
N MET A 695 -31.22 -19.85 -17.54
CA MET A 695 -31.04 -18.92 -18.64
C MET A 695 -31.99 -19.24 -19.80
N SER A 696 -32.57 -18.22 -20.43
CA SER A 696 -33.35 -18.32 -21.68
C SER A 696 -32.83 -17.36 -22.78
N SER A 697 -31.56 -16.98 -22.69
CA SER A 697 -30.89 -16.00 -23.55
C SER A 697 -29.43 -16.40 -23.79
N SER A 698 -28.54 -15.46 -24.13
CA SER A 698 -27.13 -15.74 -24.44
C SER A 698 -26.19 -15.49 -23.25
N LEU A 699 -25.16 -16.33 -23.14
CA LEU A 699 -24.02 -16.14 -22.24
C LEU A 699 -22.73 -16.10 -23.07
N SER A 700 -21.94 -15.03 -22.95
CA SER A 700 -20.72 -14.89 -23.76
C SER A 700 -19.55 -14.29 -23.01
N ASN A 701 -18.33 -14.76 -23.26
CA ASN A 701 -17.14 -14.18 -22.63
C ASN A 701 -17.21 -14.24 -21.08
N CYS A 702 -17.66 -15.36 -20.51
CA CYS A 702 -17.86 -15.50 -19.07
C CYS A 702 -17.08 -16.69 -18.51
N TRP A 703 -16.67 -16.59 -17.25
CA TRP A 703 -15.99 -17.70 -16.60
C TRP A 703 -16.36 -17.89 -15.14
N SER A 704 -16.31 -19.13 -14.66
CA SER A 704 -16.61 -19.46 -13.26
C SER A 704 -15.53 -20.31 -12.63
N ALA A 705 -15.16 -19.98 -11.40
CA ALA A 705 -14.38 -20.78 -10.47
C ALA A 705 -15.16 -20.97 -9.16
N GLY A 706 -14.47 -21.36 -8.09
CA GLY A 706 -15.09 -21.65 -6.80
C GLY A 706 -15.87 -22.96 -6.80
N SER A 707 -17.01 -23.01 -6.10
CA SER A 707 -17.81 -24.23 -5.94
C SER A 707 -19.28 -24.02 -6.31
N VAL A 708 -19.88 -25.02 -6.96
CA VAL A 708 -21.30 -25.06 -7.31
C VAL A 708 -21.88 -26.39 -6.86
N GLU A 709 -22.79 -26.34 -5.90
CA GLU A 709 -23.46 -27.50 -5.33
C GLU A 709 -24.97 -27.39 -5.53
N GLY A 710 -25.61 -28.49 -5.92
CA GLY A 710 -27.07 -28.51 -6.06
C GLY A 710 -27.67 -29.91 -6.06
N LYS A 711 -28.96 -30.01 -5.68
CA LYS A 711 -29.75 -31.22 -5.93
C LYS A 711 -30.42 -31.14 -7.28
N GLN A 712 -30.13 -32.10 -8.12
CA GLN A 712 -30.73 -32.17 -9.44
C GLN A 712 -32.16 -32.73 -9.40
N GLY A 713 -33.04 -32.20 -10.26
CA GLY A 713 -34.43 -32.67 -10.44
C GLY A 713 -34.69 -32.97 -11.92
N GLN A 714 -35.76 -33.69 -12.27
CA GLN A 714 -36.01 -34.12 -13.67
C GLN A 714 -35.98 -32.98 -14.71
N SER A 715 -36.27 -31.75 -14.31
CA SER A 715 -36.23 -30.56 -15.17
C SER A 715 -35.20 -29.50 -14.72
N ASN A 716 -34.36 -29.82 -13.72
CA ASN A 716 -33.45 -28.87 -13.07
C ASN A 716 -32.00 -29.32 -13.20
N GLY A 717 -31.09 -28.38 -13.43
CA GLY A 717 -29.69 -28.67 -13.73
C GLY A 717 -28.70 -28.05 -12.75
N VAL A 718 -27.59 -28.74 -12.51
CA VAL A 718 -26.41 -28.25 -11.78
C VAL A 718 -25.22 -28.14 -12.75
N GLY A 719 -24.61 -26.96 -12.89
CA GLY A 719 -23.47 -26.77 -13.78
C GLY A 719 -22.55 -25.62 -13.40
N GLY A 720 -21.30 -25.68 -13.83
CA GLY A 720 -20.29 -24.67 -13.51
C GLY A 720 -20.59 -23.31 -14.12
N LEU A 721 -21.19 -23.23 -15.30
CA LEU A 721 -21.59 -21.97 -15.94
C LEU A 721 -23.10 -21.72 -15.77
N VAL A 722 -23.91 -22.65 -16.27
CA VAL A 722 -25.37 -22.51 -16.30
C VAL A 722 -26.02 -23.74 -15.67
N GLY A 723 -26.95 -23.54 -14.74
CA GLY A 723 -27.72 -24.66 -14.18
C GLY A 723 -28.65 -25.26 -15.23
N HIS A 724 -29.60 -24.47 -15.74
CA HIS A 724 -30.53 -24.87 -16.78
C HIS A 724 -30.62 -23.84 -17.92
N LEU A 725 -30.40 -24.26 -19.16
CA LEU A 725 -30.53 -23.45 -20.37
C LEU A 725 -31.85 -23.77 -21.09
N ASN A 726 -32.84 -22.90 -20.94
CA ASN A 726 -34.15 -22.99 -21.58
C ASN A 726 -34.18 -22.20 -22.91
N GLY A 727 -33.37 -22.64 -23.88
CA GLY A 727 -33.12 -21.92 -25.12
C GLY A 727 -32.07 -20.81 -24.94
N GLY A 728 -31.21 -20.62 -25.95
CA GLY A 728 -30.09 -19.69 -25.85
C GLY A 728 -28.79 -20.21 -26.44
N THR A 729 -27.75 -19.38 -26.41
CA THR A 729 -26.42 -19.70 -26.94
C THR A 729 -25.35 -19.39 -25.91
N LEU A 730 -24.31 -20.24 -25.86
CA LEU A 730 -23.10 -19.99 -25.08
C LEU A 730 -21.92 -19.83 -26.05
N SER A 731 -21.07 -18.85 -25.80
CA SER A 731 -19.86 -18.65 -26.59
C SER A 731 -18.68 -18.10 -25.79
N ASN A 732 -17.47 -18.62 -26.03
CA ASN A 732 -16.23 -18.13 -25.40
C ASN A 732 -16.33 -18.11 -23.86
N CYS A 733 -16.79 -19.21 -23.28
CA CYS A 733 -16.96 -19.32 -21.83
C CYS A 733 -16.16 -20.49 -21.29
N PHE A 734 -15.68 -20.40 -20.06
CA PHE A 734 -14.97 -21.52 -19.43
C PHE A 734 -15.30 -21.70 -17.95
N THR A 735 -15.20 -22.92 -17.44
CA THR A 735 -15.35 -23.19 -16.00
C THR A 735 -14.21 -24.04 -15.47
N VAL A 736 -13.69 -23.63 -14.32
CA VAL A 736 -12.78 -24.39 -13.47
C VAL A 736 -13.43 -24.70 -12.11
N ALA A 737 -14.71 -24.38 -11.94
CA ALA A 737 -15.41 -24.56 -10.68
C ALA A 737 -15.55 -26.04 -10.29
N LYS A 738 -15.48 -26.33 -8.99
CA LYS A 738 -15.87 -27.62 -8.42
C LYS A 738 -17.39 -27.76 -8.48
N VAL A 739 -17.90 -28.64 -9.32
CA VAL A 739 -19.33 -28.90 -9.47
C VAL A 739 -19.73 -30.16 -8.69
N ASN A 740 -20.62 -30.05 -7.71
CA ASN A 740 -21.07 -31.15 -6.87
C ASN A 740 -22.59 -31.39 -7.00
N ALA A 741 -22.95 -32.54 -7.55
CA ALA A 741 -24.33 -33.02 -7.65
C ALA A 741 -24.73 -33.79 -6.37
N LEU A 742 -25.74 -33.34 -5.64
CA LEU A 742 -26.13 -33.89 -4.31
C LEU A 742 -27.08 -35.10 -4.35
N ASN A 743 -27.34 -35.68 -5.52
CA ASN A 743 -28.09 -36.93 -5.66
C ASN A 743 -27.54 -37.79 -6.81
N THR A 744 -28.15 -38.96 -7.08
CA THR A 744 -27.79 -39.81 -8.22
C THR A 744 -28.06 -39.11 -9.56
N PHE A 745 -27.07 -39.12 -10.46
CA PHE A 745 -27.14 -38.56 -11.81
C PHE A 745 -26.95 -39.67 -12.86
N ASN A 746 -27.56 -39.52 -14.04
CA ASN A 746 -27.53 -40.51 -15.13
C ASN A 746 -26.72 -39.99 -16.33
N THR A 747 -25.68 -40.71 -16.71
CA THR A 747 -24.78 -40.38 -17.83
C THR A 747 -25.23 -40.93 -19.18
N THR A 748 -26.30 -41.73 -19.22
CA THR A 748 -26.64 -42.59 -20.38
C THR A 748 -27.89 -42.19 -21.19
N ALA A 749 -28.64 -41.15 -20.80
CA ALA A 749 -29.85 -40.71 -21.50
C ALA A 749 -29.78 -39.24 -21.96
N ALA A 750 -30.29 -38.98 -23.16
CA ALA A 750 -30.17 -37.69 -23.86
C ALA A 750 -31.23 -36.63 -23.50
N ALA A 751 -32.43 -37.06 -23.09
CA ALA A 751 -33.50 -36.16 -22.64
C ALA A 751 -33.42 -36.01 -21.11
N ASN A 752 -33.54 -34.79 -20.60
CA ASN A 752 -33.61 -34.48 -19.16
C ASN A 752 -32.30 -34.75 -18.38
N ARG A 753 -31.17 -34.18 -18.81
CA ARG A 753 -29.94 -34.15 -17.99
C ARG A 753 -30.07 -33.10 -16.89
N THR A 754 -29.49 -33.38 -15.74
CA THR A 754 -29.78 -32.66 -14.50
C THR A 754 -28.51 -32.27 -13.72
N ALA A 755 -27.31 -32.69 -14.17
CA ALA A 755 -26.02 -32.14 -13.75
C ALA A 755 -24.88 -32.45 -14.77
N GLN A 756 -24.07 -31.45 -15.16
CA GLN A 756 -22.87 -31.59 -16.00
C GLN A 756 -21.81 -30.52 -15.62
N PRO A 757 -20.54 -30.64 -16.05
CA PRO A 757 -19.49 -29.72 -15.61
C PRO A 757 -19.72 -28.25 -16.00
N ALA A 758 -20.16 -27.98 -17.23
CA ALA A 758 -20.40 -26.59 -17.70
C ALA A 758 -21.87 -26.19 -17.63
N VAL A 759 -22.76 -26.99 -18.23
CA VAL A 759 -24.19 -26.68 -18.31
C VAL A 759 -24.98 -27.86 -17.77
N GLY A 760 -25.73 -27.68 -16.68
CA GLY A 760 -26.38 -28.79 -15.99
C GLY A 760 -27.48 -29.46 -16.81
N SER A 761 -28.25 -28.67 -17.54
CA SER A 761 -29.40 -29.08 -18.33
C SER A 761 -29.66 -28.10 -19.47
N ALA A 762 -30.14 -28.57 -20.62
CA ALA A 762 -30.54 -27.70 -21.74
C ALA A 762 -31.77 -28.27 -22.49
N THR A 763 -32.72 -27.41 -22.87
CA THR A 763 -33.96 -27.83 -23.56
C THR A 763 -33.79 -28.01 -25.07
N THR A 764 -32.74 -27.47 -25.67
CA THR A 764 -32.42 -27.64 -27.09
C THR A 764 -30.96 -28.03 -27.26
N ALA A 765 -30.69 -28.96 -28.20
CA ALA A 765 -29.33 -29.28 -28.61
C ALA A 765 -28.77 -28.06 -29.35
N ALA A 766 -27.85 -27.34 -28.71
CA ALA A 766 -27.32 -26.08 -29.21
C ALA A 766 -25.84 -26.23 -29.57
N ASN A 767 -25.46 -25.77 -30.76
CA ASN A 767 -24.07 -25.68 -31.20
C ASN A 767 -23.38 -24.54 -30.44
N TRP A 768 -22.91 -24.79 -29.21
CA TRP A 768 -22.16 -23.78 -28.45
C TRP A 768 -20.75 -23.63 -29.01
N ASN A 769 -20.28 -22.38 -29.07
CA ASN A 769 -19.01 -22.06 -29.69
C ASN A 769 -17.93 -21.87 -28.62
N SER A 770 -16.87 -22.69 -28.62
CA SER A 770 -15.72 -22.49 -27.73
C SER A 770 -16.10 -22.38 -26.24
N VAL A 771 -16.90 -23.34 -25.75
CA VAL A 771 -17.26 -23.46 -24.32
C VAL A 771 -16.44 -24.57 -23.69
N TYR A 772 -15.72 -24.27 -22.62
CA TYR A 772 -14.73 -25.17 -22.01
C TYR A 772 -15.05 -25.52 -20.56
N PHE A 773 -14.67 -26.72 -20.13
CA PHE A 773 -14.62 -27.09 -18.72
C PHE A 773 -13.32 -27.82 -18.40
N GLN A 774 -12.79 -27.59 -17.20
CA GLN A 774 -11.62 -28.31 -16.71
C GLN A 774 -12.00 -29.72 -16.24
N THR A 775 -11.26 -30.73 -16.69
CA THR A 775 -11.43 -32.12 -16.22
C THR A 775 -11.07 -32.27 -14.74
N GLY A 776 -11.64 -33.27 -14.06
CA GLY A 776 -11.32 -33.56 -12.65
C GLY A 776 -12.07 -32.71 -11.63
N ASN A 777 -13.00 -31.85 -12.05
CA ASN A 777 -13.73 -30.92 -11.17
C ASN A 777 -15.21 -31.28 -10.96
N PHE A 778 -15.66 -32.46 -11.39
CA PHE A 778 -17.06 -32.89 -11.25
C PHE A 778 -17.22 -33.97 -10.17
N TYR A 779 -18.15 -33.75 -9.25
CA TYR A 779 -18.39 -34.55 -8.06
C TYR A 779 -19.86 -34.92 -7.93
N VAL A 780 -20.10 -36.06 -7.28
CA VAL A 780 -21.44 -36.57 -6.99
C VAL A 780 -21.43 -37.03 -5.55
N ASN A 781 -22.25 -36.40 -4.70
CA ASN A 781 -22.23 -36.59 -3.26
C ASN A 781 -20.81 -36.47 -2.70
N ASN A 782 -20.07 -35.43 -3.11
CA ASN A 782 -18.66 -35.18 -2.75
C ASN A 782 -17.65 -36.24 -3.20
N VAL A 783 -18.05 -37.20 -4.05
CA VAL A 783 -17.14 -38.18 -4.65
C VAL A 783 -16.79 -37.76 -6.07
N LEU A 784 -15.49 -37.68 -6.38
CA LEU A 784 -15.01 -37.35 -7.72
C LEU A 784 -15.60 -38.32 -8.75
N ASN A 785 -16.14 -37.78 -9.84
CA ASN A 785 -16.75 -38.55 -10.90
C ASN A 785 -16.20 -38.13 -12.27
N THR A 786 -15.43 -39.03 -12.88
CA THR A 786 -14.73 -38.80 -14.15
C THR A 786 -15.55 -39.18 -15.38
N SER A 787 -16.87 -39.41 -15.24
CA SER A 787 -17.71 -39.85 -16.37
C SER A 787 -17.75 -38.82 -17.50
N TRP A 788 -17.66 -37.53 -17.16
CA TRP A 788 -17.60 -36.45 -18.16
C TRP A 788 -16.20 -36.27 -18.75
N ASP A 789 -15.16 -36.52 -17.96
CA ASP A 789 -13.76 -36.48 -18.42
C ASP A 789 -13.48 -37.58 -19.45
N ASN A 790 -14.07 -38.75 -19.24
CA ASN A 790 -13.96 -39.91 -20.13
C ASN A 790 -14.93 -39.88 -21.31
N TYR A 791 -15.80 -38.86 -21.39
CA TYR A 791 -16.74 -38.75 -22.50
C TYR A 791 -15.97 -38.44 -23.78
N SER A 792 -16.09 -39.33 -24.77
CA SER A 792 -15.61 -39.11 -26.13
C SER A 792 -16.66 -38.24 -26.82
N SER A 793 -16.22 -37.13 -27.41
CA SER A 793 -17.07 -36.15 -28.10
C SER A 793 -18.16 -36.82 -28.94
N GLY A 794 -19.40 -36.59 -28.56
CA GLY A 794 -20.63 -37.05 -29.21
C GLY A 794 -21.73 -36.01 -29.00
N SER A 795 -22.87 -36.15 -29.69
CA SER A 795 -23.97 -35.17 -29.91
C SER A 795 -24.70 -34.62 -28.65
N TYR A 796 -24.11 -34.74 -27.48
CA TYR A 796 -24.76 -34.76 -26.17
C TYR A 796 -24.06 -33.90 -25.12
N LEU A 797 -22.76 -33.63 -25.31
CA LEU A 797 -21.96 -32.70 -24.54
C LEU A 797 -21.59 -31.56 -25.49
N PHE A 798 -22.21 -30.40 -25.33
CA PHE A 798 -22.05 -29.25 -26.24
C PHE A 798 -20.89 -28.33 -25.85
N CYS A 799 -20.06 -28.75 -24.89
CA CYS A 799 -18.83 -28.10 -24.46
C CYS A 799 -17.63 -29.03 -24.65
N PHE A 800 -16.43 -28.46 -24.71
CA PHE A 800 -15.19 -29.20 -24.88
C PHE A 800 -14.47 -29.32 -23.54
N LYS A 801 -14.07 -30.55 -23.21
CA LYS A 801 -13.20 -30.80 -22.06
C LYS A 801 -11.80 -30.27 -22.34
N LYS A 802 -11.16 -29.79 -21.29
CA LYS A 802 -9.77 -29.35 -21.29
C LYS A 802 -9.11 -29.80 -19.99
N ASP A 803 -7.91 -30.36 -20.06
CA ASP A 803 -7.14 -30.58 -18.84
C ASP A 803 -6.54 -29.26 -18.30
N THR A 804 -5.93 -29.29 -17.12
CA THR A 804 -5.33 -28.11 -16.48
C THR A 804 -4.26 -27.45 -17.36
N SER A 805 -3.49 -28.23 -18.13
CA SER A 805 -2.46 -27.69 -19.02
C SER A 805 -3.08 -27.02 -20.24
N GLU A 806 -4.07 -27.66 -20.86
CA GLU A 806 -4.78 -27.10 -22.01
C GLU A 806 -5.52 -25.81 -21.64
N MET A 807 -6.12 -25.73 -20.43
CA MET A 807 -6.77 -24.52 -19.90
C MET A 807 -5.79 -23.35 -19.71
N ARG A 808 -4.48 -23.61 -19.65
CA ARG A 808 -3.41 -22.61 -19.50
C ARG A 808 -2.56 -22.43 -20.75
N THR A 809 -2.98 -23.02 -21.87
CA THR A 809 -2.28 -22.92 -23.15
C THR A 809 -3.00 -21.89 -24.03
N ALA A 810 -2.31 -20.83 -24.46
CA ALA A 810 -2.90 -19.72 -25.21
C ALA A 810 -3.58 -20.18 -26.51
N THR A 811 -3.02 -21.18 -27.21
CA THR A 811 -3.59 -21.70 -28.46
C THR A 811 -4.97 -22.36 -28.28
N THR A 812 -5.33 -22.80 -27.07
CA THR A 812 -6.67 -23.31 -26.74
C THR A 812 -7.75 -22.23 -26.95
N PHE A 813 -7.39 -20.97 -26.74
CA PHE A 813 -8.28 -19.81 -26.76
C PHE A 813 -8.02 -18.89 -27.96
N ALA A 814 -7.26 -19.34 -28.97
CA ALA A 814 -6.86 -18.50 -30.10
C ALA A 814 -8.01 -17.91 -30.92
N SER A 815 -9.23 -18.45 -30.81
CA SER A 815 -10.45 -17.92 -31.44
C SER A 815 -11.14 -16.81 -30.65
N TRP A 816 -10.66 -16.50 -29.43
CA TRP A 816 -11.30 -15.54 -28.54
C TRP A 816 -10.84 -14.11 -28.84
N GLU A 817 -11.72 -13.15 -28.58
CA GLU A 817 -11.52 -11.74 -28.93
C GLU A 817 -10.47 -11.09 -28.02
N ALA A 818 -9.34 -10.67 -28.59
CA ALA A 818 -8.25 -10.01 -27.85
C ALA A 818 -8.63 -8.63 -27.24
N ALA A 819 -9.76 -8.04 -27.67
CA ALA A 819 -10.31 -6.84 -27.04
C ALA A 819 -11.05 -7.13 -25.72
N VAL A 820 -11.40 -8.39 -25.47
CA VAL A 820 -12.15 -8.84 -24.28
C VAL A 820 -11.25 -9.63 -23.34
N TRP A 821 -10.36 -10.46 -23.90
CA TRP A 821 -9.53 -11.39 -23.15
C TRP A 821 -8.04 -11.09 -23.26
N LYS A 822 -7.37 -11.11 -22.11
CA LYS A 822 -5.92 -11.21 -21.98
C LYS A 822 -5.57 -12.70 -21.86
N ILE A 823 -4.80 -13.21 -22.83
CA ILE A 823 -4.47 -14.64 -22.96
C ILE A 823 -2.95 -14.78 -22.96
N GLU A 824 -2.40 -15.46 -21.96
CA GLU A 824 -0.97 -15.69 -21.76
C GLU A 824 -0.71 -17.17 -21.45
N ASP A 825 0.38 -17.74 -21.99
CA ASP A 825 0.78 -19.11 -21.67
C ASP A 825 1.12 -19.26 -20.17
N GLY A 826 0.65 -20.35 -19.57
CA GLY A 826 0.82 -20.64 -18.15
C GLY A 826 -0.27 -20.06 -17.25
N LYS A 827 -1.17 -19.21 -17.78
CA LYS A 827 -2.28 -18.59 -17.03
C LYS A 827 -3.65 -18.96 -17.61
N LEU A 828 -4.68 -18.88 -16.78
CA LEU A 828 -6.07 -18.93 -17.27
C LEU A 828 -6.38 -17.61 -18.02
N PRO A 829 -7.30 -17.61 -19.00
CA PRO A 829 -7.73 -16.37 -19.65
C PRO A 829 -8.31 -15.37 -18.64
N GLU A 830 -7.89 -14.12 -18.73
CA GLU A 830 -8.35 -13.02 -17.88
C GLU A 830 -9.17 -12.03 -18.69
N LEU A 831 -10.25 -11.48 -18.12
CA LEU A 831 -11.01 -10.43 -18.78
C LEU A 831 -10.25 -9.10 -18.66
N ILE A 832 -10.18 -8.33 -19.76
CA ILE A 832 -9.49 -7.02 -19.78
C ILE A 832 -10.28 -5.98 -18.98
N ALA A 833 -11.59 -5.90 -19.20
CA ALA A 833 -12.49 -5.06 -18.42
C ALA A 833 -12.94 -5.84 -17.18
N ASN A 834 -12.12 -5.83 -16.13
CA ASN A 834 -12.36 -6.61 -14.93
C ASN A 834 -12.83 -5.72 -13.77
N PRO A 835 -14.09 -5.84 -13.28
CA PRO A 835 -14.46 -5.31 -11.98
C PRO A 835 -13.76 -6.15 -10.89
N THR A 836 -12.53 -5.80 -10.55
CA THR A 836 -11.81 -6.31 -9.37
C THR A 836 -11.75 -5.23 -8.30
N VAL A 837 -11.64 -5.66 -7.04
CA VAL A 837 -11.23 -4.78 -5.94
C VAL A 837 -9.83 -4.29 -6.29
N GLY A 838 -9.71 -2.99 -6.57
CA GLY A 838 -8.42 -2.31 -6.75
C GLY A 838 -7.78 -2.03 -5.41
#